data_AF-A0A4R5DSK0-F1
#
_entry.id   AF-A0A4R5DSK0-F1
#
_cell.length_a   1.000
_cell.length_b   1.000
_cell.length_c   1.000
_cell.angle_alpha   90.00
_cell.angle_beta   90.00
_cell.angle_gamma   90.00
#
_symmetry.space_group_name_H-M   'P 1'
#
loop_
_entity.id
_entity.type
_entity.pdbx_description
1 polymer ?
#
loop_
_entity_poly.entity_id
_entity_poly.type
_entity_poly.pdbx_seq_one_letter_code
_entity_poly.pdbx_strand_id
1 'polypeptide(L)'
;MKVNIPAASVILFGFILSCTSKQNKDIDNNQLLGSGFGINGVTLVVKSLDSARNYYATVLGFAMPKAENFEPGLYRGTLSTLVNFPDQSYLELLAVNDTGKVAVKDSFITSLRKNNQGARLYSISTSSTDTTFRWLKSKELATDSIMSGRTAKKKPKGWSFDDGGAQWRSVEFDTINPPPYLPNFTEYVGYPYTDLKEDWSPAGWRKYYDSNPNGVVGITSLLIVVEALEPARKKFKKIGFRELEASDTLARFKVAHKQELQLTAPKSSGDAYSRFLKKRGPGVYAMRFEVKNLKDTRDFLKKKLPAKAMLADMANKRLTVFKEHAYGVQLDFIQESKEQAALAKIYDFKEDTKLNSASLNHASRIYAKYCALCHGKDREGYTADNAPSLRSHALMATTLKPKSSYNYLEHTISYGRPGTAMAPYGKSQGGPLSYDEIELLLKWLHEKSGVKKPIEMSANPVSGNVVLGKGLYVKHCASCHGAEGEGLNAPALGNPMLLATASDEFLRYTITEGRNNTPMPAFKDNLSKVEINALTAFLRSRASGWNAPEAVTIKEPLPKDYVLNPTRKAPKFALRENLYVSAVQVRKALQENARIVILDARSKAAWHQTHIPGAVPVPYYEEPDKFIKDIPNDSTMIVVYCACPHAASSKVVNTLRRFGYKHTAILDEGILVWAQRGYPVEFGQDSKKKK
;
A
#
# COMPACT_ATOMS: atom_id res chain seq x y z
N MET A 1 -24.09 11.34 -69.73
CA MET A 1 -23.75 10.10 -70.47
C MET A 1 -23.94 8.92 -69.52
N LYS A 2 -24.82 7.98 -69.86
CA LYS A 2 -24.92 6.65 -69.23
C LYS A 2 -23.64 5.86 -69.53
N VAL A 3 -23.19 4.97 -68.63
CA VAL A 3 -22.96 3.52 -68.86
C VAL A 3 -22.65 2.81 -67.51
N ASN A 4 -23.08 1.54 -67.46
CA ASN A 4 -23.26 0.56 -66.39
C ASN A 4 -21.99 -0.12 -65.78
N ILE A 5 -22.11 -0.53 -64.48
CA ILE A 5 -21.92 -1.88 -63.82
C ILE A 5 -20.58 -2.63 -64.11
N PRO A 6 -19.83 -3.17 -63.10
CA PRO A 6 -20.31 -4.33 -62.34
C PRO A 6 -19.96 -4.49 -60.85
N ALA A 7 -20.83 -5.29 -60.22
CA ALA A 7 -20.67 -5.90 -58.93
C ALA A 7 -19.51 -6.91 -58.93
N ALA A 8 -18.62 -6.80 -57.96
CA ALA A 8 -17.71 -7.87 -57.58
C ALA A 8 -17.40 -7.79 -56.08
N SER A 9 -17.68 -8.91 -55.43
CA SER A 9 -17.35 -9.35 -54.07
C SER A 9 -16.19 -8.63 -53.40
N VAL A 10 -16.45 -7.99 -52.25
CA VAL A 10 -15.42 -7.68 -51.26
C VAL A 10 -15.79 -8.35 -49.95
N ILE A 11 -14.96 -9.33 -49.61
CA ILE A 11 -14.93 -10.10 -48.37
C ILE A 11 -14.80 -9.11 -47.19
N LEU A 12 -15.85 -9.00 -46.39
CA LEU A 12 -15.84 -8.25 -45.14
C LEU A 12 -15.02 -9.05 -44.11
N PHE A 13 -13.70 -8.82 -44.08
CA PHE A 13 -12.87 -9.28 -42.97
C PHE A 13 -13.28 -8.51 -41.72
N GLY A 14 -14.02 -9.19 -40.84
CA GLY A 14 -14.29 -8.72 -39.49
C GLY A 14 -12.99 -8.60 -38.70
N PHE A 15 -12.52 -7.38 -38.51
CA PHE A 15 -11.67 -7.04 -37.37
C PHE A 15 -12.55 -6.38 -36.31
N ILE A 16 -13.18 -7.22 -35.49
CA ILE A 16 -13.60 -6.83 -34.15
C ILE A 16 -12.28 -6.63 -33.39
N LEU A 17 -11.78 -5.39 -33.35
CA LEU A 17 -10.79 -5.00 -32.35
C LEU A 17 -11.47 -5.10 -30.99
N SER A 18 -11.31 -6.26 -30.37
CA SER A 18 -11.48 -6.45 -28.94
C SER A 18 -10.60 -5.42 -28.22
N CYS A 19 -11.23 -4.38 -27.66
CA CYS A 19 -10.60 -3.49 -26.70
C CYS A 19 -10.39 -4.26 -25.38
N THR A 20 -9.39 -5.13 -25.35
CA THR A 20 -8.86 -5.66 -24.09
C THR A 20 -8.08 -4.57 -23.38
N SER A 21 -8.43 -4.29 -22.13
CA SER A 21 -7.61 -3.50 -21.21
C SER A 21 -6.17 -4.03 -21.23
N LYS A 22 -5.19 -3.14 -21.39
CA LYS A 22 -3.77 -3.49 -21.34
C LYS A 22 -3.45 -4.01 -19.94
N GLN A 23 -3.50 -5.32 -19.77
CA GLN A 23 -3.03 -6.00 -18.58
C GLN A 23 -1.51 -5.92 -18.49
N ASN A 24 -1.03 -5.68 -17.27
CA ASN A 24 0.36 -5.76 -16.84
C ASN A 24 1.08 -6.95 -17.51
N LYS A 25 2.02 -6.65 -18.42
CA LYS A 25 3.01 -7.61 -18.90
C LYS A 25 4.14 -7.65 -17.88
N ASP A 26 3.92 -8.42 -16.82
CA ASP A 26 4.94 -9.13 -16.01
C ASP A 26 4.26 -9.92 -14.87
N ILE A 27 3.11 -10.55 -15.17
CA ILE A 27 2.54 -11.49 -14.22
C ILE A 27 3.22 -12.84 -14.43
N ASP A 28 4.00 -13.26 -13.44
CA ASP A 28 4.51 -14.63 -13.33
C ASP A 28 3.34 -15.60 -13.51
N ASN A 29 3.29 -16.25 -14.68
CA ASN A 29 2.18 -17.13 -15.07
C ASN A 29 2.10 -18.42 -14.23
N ASN A 30 2.96 -18.57 -13.21
CA ASN A 30 3.14 -19.78 -12.42
C ASN A 30 2.71 -19.66 -10.94
N GLN A 31 1.89 -18.67 -10.55
CA GLN A 31 1.47 -18.53 -9.15
C GLN A 31 -0.06 -18.54 -8.99
N LEU A 32 -0.56 -19.42 -8.11
CA LEU A 32 -1.99 -19.54 -7.80
C LEU A 32 -2.59 -18.23 -7.25
N LEU A 33 -1.91 -17.58 -6.30
CA LEU A 33 -2.45 -16.43 -5.54
C LEU A 33 -1.75 -15.10 -5.85
N GLY A 34 -0.63 -15.11 -6.58
CA GLY A 34 0.21 -13.94 -6.82
C GLY A 34 0.60 -13.22 -5.51
N SER A 35 0.12 -11.98 -5.34
CA SER A 35 0.30 -11.14 -4.15
C SER A 35 -0.96 -11.03 -3.29
N GLY A 36 -1.89 -11.98 -3.41
CA GLY A 36 -3.07 -12.06 -2.54
C GLY A 36 -2.72 -12.14 -1.06
N PHE A 37 -3.57 -11.56 -0.21
CA PHE A 37 -3.33 -11.41 1.24
C PHE A 37 -3.84 -12.59 2.10
N GLY A 38 -4.27 -13.68 1.47
CA GLY A 38 -4.62 -14.93 2.17
C GLY A 38 -6.12 -15.17 2.29
N ILE A 39 -6.58 -15.66 3.45
CA ILE A 39 -8.01 -15.90 3.70
C ILE A 39 -8.72 -14.55 3.66
N ASN A 40 -9.60 -14.40 2.67
CA ASN A 40 -10.36 -13.18 2.46
C ASN A 40 -11.61 -13.15 3.35
N GLY A 41 -12.34 -14.26 3.44
CA GLY A 41 -13.48 -14.31 4.36
C GLY A 41 -14.22 -15.63 4.37
N VAL A 42 -15.12 -15.76 5.34
CA VAL A 42 -16.00 -16.93 5.48
C VAL A 42 -17.44 -16.47 5.60
N THR A 43 -18.31 -17.08 4.79
CA THR A 43 -19.75 -16.82 4.78
C THR A 43 -20.49 -17.92 5.51
N LEU A 44 -21.15 -17.53 6.61
CA LEU A 44 -22.05 -18.36 7.39
C LEU A 44 -23.46 -18.17 6.88
N VAL A 45 -24.06 -19.27 6.45
CA VAL A 45 -25.48 -19.28 6.12
C VAL A 45 -26.26 -19.37 7.43
N VAL A 46 -27.21 -18.46 7.61
CA VAL A 46 -28.06 -18.39 8.79
C VAL A 46 -29.54 -18.35 8.38
N LYS A 47 -30.42 -18.77 9.29
CA LYS A 47 -31.87 -18.77 9.03
C LYS A 47 -32.46 -17.37 9.08
N SER A 48 -32.11 -16.63 10.13
CA SER A 48 -32.55 -15.26 10.36
C SER A 48 -31.29 -14.41 10.53
N LEU A 49 -31.16 -13.40 9.67
CA LEU A 49 -30.02 -12.49 9.71
C LEU A 49 -30.03 -11.68 11.00
N ASP A 50 -31.19 -11.18 11.44
CA ASP A 50 -31.33 -10.42 12.68
C ASP A 50 -30.93 -11.23 13.91
N SER A 51 -31.46 -12.44 14.05
CA SER A 51 -31.15 -13.30 15.20
C SER A 51 -29.66 -13.63 15.26
N ALA A 52 -29.09 -14.07 14.13
CA ALA A 52 -27.68 -14.44 14.07
C ALA A 52 -26.77 -13.23 14.30
N ARG A 53 -27.04 -12.11 13.63
CA ARG A 53 -26.30 -10.86 13.81
C ARG A 53 -26.33 -10.40 15.26
N ASN A 54 -27.50 -10.40 15.90
CA ASN A 54 -27.64 -9.95 17.29
C ASN A 54 -26.89 -10.87 18.25
N TYR A 55 -26.91 -12.18 18.02
CA TYR A 55 -26.14 -13.13 18.81
C TYR A 55 -24.62 -12.94 18.62
N TYR A 56 -24.15 -12.86 17.37
CA TYR A 56 -22.75 -12.60 17.07
C TYR A 56 -22.27 -11.28 17.65
N ALA A 57 -23.11 -10.24 17.64
CA ALA A 57 -22.78 -8.94 18.21
C ALA A 57 -22.72 -8.94 19.74
N THR A 58 -23.75 -9.47 20.40
CA THR A 58 -23.97 -9.25 21.83
C THR A 58 -23.45 -10.38 22.72
N VAL A 59 -23.45 -11.61 22.21
CA VAL A 59 -23.03 -12.81 22.95
C VAL A 59 -21.61 -13.19 22.58
N LEU A 60 -21.30 -13.25 21.29
CA LEU A 60 -19.98 -13.64 20.81
C LEU A 60 -19.00 -12.46 20.70
N GLY A 61 -19.48 -11.23 20.70
CA GLY A 61 -18.66 -10.01 20.78
C GLY A 61 -17.98 -9.60 19.48
N PHE A 62 -18.60 -9.85 18.33
CA PHE A 62 -18.16 -9.34 17.03
C PHE A 62 -18.78 -7.97 16.74
N ALA A 63 -18.05 -7.07 16.09
CA ALA A 63 -18.50 -5.71 15.76
C ALA A 63 -19.49 -5.67 14.57
N MET A 64 -20.54 -6.50 14.61
CA MET A 64 -21.47 -6.64 13.48
C MET A 64 -22.26 -5.33 13.23
N PRO A 65 -22.38 -4.87 11.97
CA PRO A 65 -23.19 -3.70 11.61
C PRO A 65 -24.66 -3.85 12.03
N LYS A 66 -25.34 -2.74 12.36
CA LYS A 66 -26.77 -2.75 12.73
C LYS A 66 -27.68 -3.20 11.57
N ALA A 67 -28.90 -3.61 11.88
CA ALA A 67 -29.85 -4.19 10.91
C ALA A 67 -30.20 -3.24 9.76
N GLU A 68 -30.25 -1.93 10.00
CA GLU A 68 -30.47 -0.92 8.95
C GLU A 68 -29.36 -0.88 7.89
N ASN A 69 -28.20 -1.49 8.15
CA ASN A 69 -27.05 -1.57 7.25
C ASN A 69 -26.90 -2.96 6.60
N PHE A 70 -27.98 -3.76 6.56
CA PHE A 70 -27.97 -4.99 5.77
C PHE A 70 -27.87 -4.67 4.28
N GLU A 71 -27.04 -5.44 3.59
CA GLU A 71 -26.75 -5.27 2.18
C GLU A 71 -27.25 -6.48 1.39
N PRO A 72 -27.64 -6.31 0.11
CA PRO A 72 -27.86 -7.46 -0.77
C PRO A 72 -26.60 -8.35 -0.81
N GLY A 73 -26.78 -9.65 -0.58
CA GLY A 73 -25.67 -10.60 -0.64
C GLY A 73 -25.21 -10.89 -2.07
N LEU A 74 -24.10 -11.63 -2.21
CA LEU A 74 -23.52 -12.02 -3.50
C LEU A 74 -24.53 -12.75 -4.41
N TYR A 75 -25.43 -13.52 -3.81
CA TYR A 75 -26.42 -14.30 -4.55
C TYR A 75 -27.78 -13.61 -4.56
N ARG A 76 -28.45 -13.62 -5.72
CA ARG A 76 -29.74 -12.97 -5.90
C ARG A 76 -30.78 -13.50 -4.89
N GLY A 77 -31.47 -12.57 -4.22
CA GLY A 77 -32.48 -12.91 -3.21
C GLY A 77 -31.90 -13.23 -1.83
N THR A 78 -30.64 -12.91 -1.57
CA THR A 78 -30.02 -13.00 -0.25
C THR A 78 -29.76 -11.62 0.35
N LEU A 79 -29.74 -11.55 1.68
CA LEU A 79 -29.27 -10.41 2.46
C LEU A 79 -28.04 -10.85 3.26
N SER A 80 -27.11 -9.92 3.41
CA SER A 80 -25.85 -10.14 4.10
C SER A 80 -25.52 -9.02 5.07
N THR A 81 -24.74 -9.37 6.09
CA THR A 81 -24.02 -8.41 6.93
C THR A 81 -22.67 -9.00 7.27
N LEU A 82 -21.63 -8.17 7.33
CA LEU A 82 -20.27 -8.64 7.57
C LEU A 82 -19.53 -7.78 8.58
N VAL A 83 -18.57 -8.40 9.26
CA VAL A 83 -17.56 -7.72 10.08
C VAL A 83 -16.19 -7.92 9.43
N ASN A 84 -15.46 -6.83 9.27
CA ASN A 84 -14.08 -6.85 8.76
C ASN A 84 -13.10 -6.93 9.92
N PHE A 85 -12.00 -7.61 9.70
CA PHE A 85 -10.92 -7.74 10.64
C PHE A 85 -9.67 -6.98 10.19
N PRO A 86 -8.80 -6.60 11.13
CA PRO A 86 -7.50 -5.98 10.86
C PRO A 86 -6.64 -6.66 9.79
N ASP A 87 -6.65 -8.00 9.73
CA ASP A 87 -5.90 -8.80 8.75
C ASP A 87 -6.53 -8.82 7.34
N GLN A 88 -7.52 -7.95 7.08
CA GLN A 88 -8.34 -7.90 5.85
C GLN A 88 -9.26 -9.09 5.66
N SER A 89 -9.30 -10.05 6.59
CA SER A 89 -10.30 -11.11 6.54
C SER A 89 -11.66 -10.59 7.01
N TYR A 90 -12.74 -11.24 6.61
CA TYR A 90 -14.07 -10.92 7.11
C TYR A 90 -14.88 -12.16 7.50
N LEU A 91 -15.85 -11.94 8.38
CA LEU A 91 -16.91 -12.89 8.67
C LEU A 91 -18.23 -12.31 8.16
N GLU A 92 -18.88 -13.04 7.25
CA GLU A 92 -20.17 -12.66 6.67
C GLU A 92 -21.26 -13.59 7.19
N LEU A 93 -22.39 -13.01 7.57
CA LEU A 93 -23.64 -13.73 7.79
C LEU A 93 -24.54 -13.51 6.57
N LEU A 94 -25.09 -14.58 6.02
CA LEU A 94 -25.93 -14.58 4.83
C LEU A 94 -27.24 -15.30 5.12
N ALA A 95 -28.36 -14.66 4.78
CA ALA A 95 -29.70 -15.26 4.87
C ALA A 95 -30.47 -15.07 3.57
N VAL A 96 -31.47 -15.93 3.32
CA VAL A 96 -32.42 -15.73 2.21
C VAL A 96 -33.36 -14.59 2.59
N ASN A 97 -33.61 -13.67 1.66
CA ASN A 97 -34.55 -12.57 1.86
C ASN A 97 -35.99 -13.10 1.81
N ASP A 98 -36.76 -12.88 2.88
CA ASP A 98 -38.15 -13.33 3.01
C ASP A 98 -39.11 -12.62 2.03
N THR A 99 -38.72 -11.45 1.49
CA THR A 99 -39.58 -10.61 0.64
C THR A 99 -39.49 -10.89 -0.86
N GLY A 100 -38.60 -11.79 -1.31
CA GLY A 100 -38.34 -12.04 -2.73
C GLY A 100 -38.63 -13.48 -3.17
N LYS A 101 -39.36 -13.65 -4.28
CA LYS A 101 -39.35 -14.91 -5.03
C LYS A 101 -37.92 -15.17 -5.51
N VAL A 102 -37.25 -16.18 -4.94
CA VAL A 102 -35.97 -16.68 -5.46
C VAL A 102 -36.26 -17.25 -6.85
N ALA A 103 -35.98 -16.47 -7.89
CA ALA A 103 -36.39 -16.77 -9.27
C ALA A 103 -35.49 -17.80 -9.98
N VAL A 104 -34.54 -18.44 -9.28
CA VAL A 104 -33.59 -19.35 -9.92
C VAL A 104 -33.78 -20.75 -9.35
N LYS A 105 -34.41 -21.61 -10.16
CA LYS A 105 -34.70 -23.02 -9.88
C LYS A 105 -33.44 -23.86 -9.58
N ASP A 106 -32.25 -23.32 -9.90
CA ASP A 106 -30.99 -24.08 -9.89
C ASP A 106 -29.93 -23.59 -8.89
N SER A 107 -30.13 -22.53 -8.10
CA SER A 107 -29.08 -22.07 -7.16
C SER A 107 -29.03 -22.92 -5.87
N PHE A 108 -27.83 -23.15 -5.31
CA PHE A 108 -27.67 -23.77 -3.97
C PHE A 108 -28.39 -22.99 -2.86
N ILE A 109 -28.87 -21.77 -3.12
CA ILE A 109 -29.74 -20.97 -2.23
C ILE A 109 -31.01 -21.75 -1.85
N THR A 110 -31.55 -22.59 -2.72
CA THR A 110 -32.67 -23.50 -2.39
C THR A 110 -32.25 -24.55 -1.35
N SER A 111 -31.00 -25.01 -1.39
CA SER A 111 -30.42 -25.85 -0.34
C SER A 111 -30.16 -25.09 0.96
N LEU A 112 -29.92 -23.77 0.91
CA LEU A 112 -29.79 -22.94 2.11
C LEU A 112 -31.08 -22.90 2.95
N ARG A 113 -32.25 -23.06 2.32
CA ARG A 113 -33.54 -23.21 3.01
C ARG A 113 -33.64 -24.51 3.81
N LYS A 114 -32.82 -25.54 3.51
CA LYS A 114 -32.77 -26.80 4.27
C LYS A 114 -32.02 -26.62 5.59
N ASN A 115 -32.52 -25.80 6.51
CA ASN A 115 -32.23 -25.72 7.96
C ASN A 115 -30.77 -25.94 8.47
N ASN A 116 -29.73 -25.80 7.65
CA ASN A 116 -28.35 -26.21 7.93
C ASN A 116 -27.43 -24.99 8.08
N GLN A 117 -27.56 -24.30 9.22
CA GLN A 117 -26.74 -23.13 9.53
C GLN A 117 -25.24 -23.47 9.60
N GLY A 118 -24.41 -22.48 9.25
CA GLY A 118 -22.97 -22.45 9.48
C GLY A 118 -22.17 -22.12 8.23
N ALA A 119 -20.84 -22.24 8.31
CA ALA A 119 -19.94 -21.90 7.21
C ALA A 119 -20.26 -22.73 5.96
N ARG A 120 -20.39 -22.06 4.81
CA ARG A 120 -20.75 -22.68 3.52
C ARG A 120 -19.83 -22.25 2.39
N LEU A 121 -19.31 -21.03 2.45
CA LEU A 121 -18.38 -20.46 1.48
C LEU A 121 -17.18 -19.89 2.22
N TYR A 122 -16.02 -19.96 1.61
CA TYR A 122 -14.86 -19.23 2.05
C TYR A 122 -14.05 -18.77 0.83
N SER A 123 -13.39 -17.64 1.00
CA SER A 123 -12.69 -16.95 -0.07
C SER A 123 -11.21 -16.83 0.25
N ILE A 124 -10.38 -16.97 -0.78
CA ILE A 124 -8.95 -16.70 -0.71
C ILE A 124 -8.64 -15.56 -1.67
N SER A 125 -7.94 -14.57 -1.16
CA SER A 125 -7.51 -13.39 -1.88
C SER A 125 -6.46 -13.74 -2.93
N THR A 126 -6.64 -13.23 -4.15
CA THR A 126 -5.66 -13.28 -5.24
C THR A 126 -5.44 -11.89 -5.80
N SER A 127 -4.20 -11.58 -6.20
CA SER A 127 -3.88 -10.31 -6.84
C SER A 127 -4.34 -10.24 -8.30
N SER A 128 -4.72 -11.36 -8.91
CA SER A 128 -5.28 -11.39 -10.27
C SER A 128 -6.07 -12.67 -10.52
N THR A 129 -7.38 -12.53 -10.68
CA THR A 129 -8.28 -13.62 -11.04
C THR A 129 -7.95 -14.25 -12.38
N ASP A 130 -7.46 -13.49 -13.35
CA ASP A 130 -7.06 -14.03 -14.66
C ASP A 130 -5.87 -14.99 -14.55
N THR A 131 -4.92 -14.70 -13.66
CA THR A 131 -3.74 -15.55 -13.45
C THR A 131 -4.09 -16.79 -12.66
N THR A 132 -4.91 -16.65 -11.62
CA THR A 132 -5.47 -17.78 -10.88
C THR A 132 -6.30 -18.69 -11.79
N PHE A 133 -7.17 -18.14 -12.64
CA PHE A 133 -7.98 -18.90 -13.58
C PHE A 133 -7.11 -19.69 -14.56
N ARG A 134 -6.10 -19.05 -15.18
CA ARG A 134 -5.15 -19.73 -16.07
C ARG A 134 -4.33 -20.81 -15.37
N TRP A 135 -3.92 -20.57 -14.12
CA TRP A 135 -3.24 -21.57 -13.30
C TRP A 135 -4.14 -22.78 -13.03
N LEU A 136 -5.39 -22.59 -12.61
CA LEU A 136 -6.31 -23.70 -12.35
C LEU A 136 -6.59 -24.52 -13.63
N LYS A 137 -6.75 -23.85 -14.77
CA LYS A 137 -6.88 -24.52 -16.08
C LYS A 137 -5.64 -25.31 -16.46
N SER A 138 -4.43 -24.81 -16.20
CA SER A 138 -3.19 -25.56 -16.46
C SER A 138 -3.01 -26.78 -15.56
N LYS A 139 -3.75 -26.85 -14.45
CA LYS A 139 -3.86 -28.03 -13.57
C LYS A 139 -5.06 -28.91 -13.93
N GLU A 140 -5.71 -28.68 -15.07
CA GLU A 140 -6.89 -29.42 -15.54
C GLU A 140 -8.03 -29.43 -14.52
N LEU A 141 -8.18 -28.33 -13.78
CA LEU A 141 -9.29 -28.16 -12.85
C LEU A 141 -10.43 -27.41 -13.55
N ALA A 142 -11.63 -27.99 -13.51
CA ALA A 142 -12.83 -27.31 -13.97
C ALA A 142 -13.18 -26.15 -13.04
N THR A 143 -13.42 -24.99 -13.62
CA THR A 143 -13.85 -23.76 -12.95
C THR A 143 -14.82 -23.05 -13.87
N ASP A 144 -15.67 -22.22 -13.26
CA ASP A 144 -16.58 -21.34 -13.98
C ASP A 144 -15.85 -20.12 -14.54
N SER A 145 -16.57 -19.37 -15.38
CA SER A 145 -16.11 -18.08 -15.90
C SER A 145 -15.93 -17.07 -14.76
N ILE A 146 -14.99 -16.15 -14.94
CA ILE A 146 -14.71 -15.09 -13.96
C ILE A 146 -15.98 -14.26 -13.76
N MET A 147 -16.42 -14.17 -12.50
CA MET A 147 -17.48 -13.27 -12.08
C MET A 147 -16.90 -11.91 -11.71
N SER A 148 -17.70 -10.85 -11.85
CA SER A 148 -17.30 -9.51 -11.45
C SER A 148 -18.50 -8.71 -10.93
N GLY A 149 -18.26 -7.78 -10.02
CA GLY A 149 -19.33 -6.93 -9.50
C GLY A 149 -18.82 -5.67 -8.80
N ARG A 150 -19.76 -4.97 -8.15
CA ARG A 150 -19.53 -3.74 -7.40
C ARG A 150 -20.11 -3.84 -6.00
N THR A 151 -19.47 -3.17 -5.04
CA THR A 151 -19.95 -3.02 -3.66
C THR A 151 -20.77 -1.74 -3.48
N ALA A 152 -20.52 -0.69 -4.27
CA ALA A 152 -21.24 0.59 -4.15
C ALA A 152 -22.59 0.61 -4.92
N LYS A 153 -23.68 0.98 -4.22
CA LYS A 153 -25.02 1.17 -4.82
C LYS A 153 -25.12 2.40 -5.74
N LYS A 154 -24.23 3.38 -5.59
CA LYS A 154 -24.20 4.62 -6.39
C LYS A 154 -22.86 4.74 -7.12
N LYS A 155 -22.90 5.16 -8.40
CA LYS A 155 -21.69 5.61 -9.09
C LYS A 155 -21.11 6.81 -8.33
N PRO A 156 -19.81 6.83 -7.98
CA PRO A 156 -19.19 8.01 -7.40
C PRO A 156 -19.37 9.20 -8.33
N LYS A 157 -19.90 10.33 -7.83
CA LYS A 157 -19.98 11.58 -8.61
C LYS A 157 -18.56 12.14 -8.77
N GLY A 158 -18.11 12.40 -10.00
CA GLY A 158 -16.88 13.14 -10.29
C GLY A 158 -15.61 12.30 -10.53
N TRP A 159 -15.70 10.98 -10.69
CA TRP A 159 -14.56 10.14 -11.10
C TRP A 159 -14.61 9.92 -12.61
N SER A 160 -13.70 10.54 -13.37
CA SER A 160 -13.63 10.44 -14.83
C SER A 160 -12.34 9.78 -15.31
N PHE A 161 -12.25 8.47 -15.19
CA PHE A 161 -11.56 7.60 -16.13
C PHE A 161 -12.41 6.31 -16.19
N ASP A 162 -13.07 6.09 -17.32
CA ASP A 162 -13.85 4.92 -17.75
C ASP A 162 -14.87 4.33 -16.75
N ASP A 163 -16.16 4.71 -16.91
CA ASP A 163 -17.44 4.09 -16.48
C ASP A 163 -17.58 3.33 -15.12
N GLY A 164 -16.56 3.34 -14.27
CA GLY A 164 -16.47 2.80 -12.93
C GLY A 164 -16.16 1.30 -12.81
N GLY A 165 -15.80 0.58 -13.88
CA GLY A 165 -15.28 -0.81 -13.85
C GLY A 165 -15.99 -1.84 -12.94
N ALA A 166 -15.35 -2.98 -12.68
CA ALA A 166 -15.71 -3.86 -11.56
C ALA A 166 -14.87 -3.48 -10.33
N GLN A 167 -15.43 -3.57 -9.11
CA GLN A 167 -14.67 -3.36 -7.87
C GLN A 167 -14.12 -4.67 -7.30
N TRP A 168 -14.73 -5.80 -7.66
CA TRP A 168 -14.24 -7.12 -7.33
C TRP A 168 -14.42 -8.08 -8.50
N ARG A 169 -13.58 -9.11 -8.54
CA ARG A 169 -13.65 -10.25 -9.47
C ARG A 169 -13.47 -11.55 -8.69
N SER A 170 -14.08 -12.64 -9.14
CA SER A 170 -13.98 -13.95 -8.46
C SER A 170 -13.90 -15.11 -9.47
N VAL A 171 -13.12 -16.13 -9.12
CA VAL A 171 -13.09 -17.44 -9.79
C VAL A 171 -13.66 -18.50 -8.84
N GLU A 172 -14.67 -19.24 -9.29
CA GLU A 172 -15.33 -20.30 -8.53
C GLU A 172 -15.21 -21.66 -9.24
N PHE A 173 -15.24 -22.75 -8.48
CA PHE A 173 -15.26 -24.11 -9.05
C PHE A 173 -16.63 -24.50 -9.61
N ASP A 174 -17.71 -23.95 -9.05
CA ASP A 174 -19.10 -24.13 -9.47
C ASP A 174 -19.91 -23.00 -8.82
N THR A 175 -20.46 -22.09 -9.60
CA THR A 175 -21.24 -20.92 -9.15
C THR A 175 -22.69 -21.28 -8.85
N ILE A 176 -23.17 -22.41 -9.38
CA ILE A 176 -24.52 -22.93 -9.19
C ILE A 176 -24.59 -23.65 -7.84
N ASN A 177 -23.60 -24.50 -7.55
CA ASN A 177 -23.45 -25.20 -6.28
C ASN A 177 -21.98 -25.29 -5.82
N PRO A 178 -21.43 -24.20 -5.25
CA PRO A 178 -20.04 -24.15 -4.83
C PRO A 178 -19.68 -25.30 -3.88
N PRO A 179 -18.59 -26.06 -4.09
CA PRO A 179 -18.20 -27.11 -3.17
C PRO A 179 -17.80 -26.53 -1.80
N PRO A 180 -18.47 -26.88 -0.68
CA PRO A 180 -18.23 -26.20 0.61
C PRO A 180 -16.83 -26.40 1.20
N TYR A 181 -16.07 -27.37 0.69
CA TYR A 181 -14.70 -27.64 1.10
C TYR A 181 -13.65 -26.96 0.21
N LEU A 182 -14.04 -26.34 -0.91
CA LEU A 182 -13.13 -25.60 -1.80
C LEU A 182 -13.34 -24.09 -1.67
N PRO A 183 -12.26 -23.29 -1.84
CA PRO A 183 -12.37 -21.84 -1.83
C PRO A 183 -12.90 -21.30 -3.15
N ASN A 184 -13.44 -20.09 -3.13
CA ASN A 184 -13.36 -19.20 -4.29
C ASN A 184 -12.10 -18.31 -4.20
N PHE A 185 -11.69 -17.74 -5.34
CA PHE A 185 -10.53 -16.86 -5.40
C PHE A 185 -10.96 -15.45 -5.81
N THR A 186 -10.78 -14.48 -4.91
CA THR A 186 -11.32 -13.11 -5.09
C THR A 186 -10.21 -12.08 -5.24
N GLU A 187 -10.39 -11.20 -6.21
CA GLU A 187 -9.57 -10.01 -6.47
C GLU A 187 -10.40 -8.75 -6.20
N TYR A 188 -9.83 -7.79 -5.49
CA TYR A 188 -10.32 -6.42 -5.33
C TYR A 188 -9.59 -5.55 -6.36
N VAL A 189 -10.34 -5.01 -7.31
CA VAL A 189 -9.78 -4.30 -8.46
C VAL A 189 -9.18 -2.97 -7.99
N GLY A 190 -7.94 -2.69 -8.43
CA GLY A 190 -7.21 -1.48 -8.03
C GLY A 190 -6.65 -1.53 -6.61
N TYR A 191 -6.71 -2.68 -5.93
CA TYR A 191 -6.18 -2.83 -4.59
C TYR A 191 -4.65 -3.03 -4.63
N PRO A 192 -3.87 -2.38 -3.72
CA PRO A 192 -2.41 -2.38 -3.76
C PRO A 192 -1.82 -3.67 -3.16
N TYR A 193 -2.06 -4.81 -3.81
CA TYR A 193 -1.67 -6.14 -3.32
C TYR A 193 -0.19 -6.31 -2.97
N THR A 194 0.71 -5.72 -3.77
CA THR A 194 2.16 -5.81 -3.55
C THR A 194 2.59 -5.13 -2.26
N ASP A 195 1.94 -4.02 -1.91
CA ASP A 195 2.27 -3.25 -0.71
C ASP A 195 1.87 -4.01 0.56
N LEU A 196 0.91 -4.94 0.44
CA LEU A 196 0.33 -5.72 1.52
C LEU A 196 0.98 -7.09 1.74
N LYS A 197 1.79 -7.56 0.77
CA LYS A 197 2.37 -8.91 0.82
C LYS A 197 3.47 -9.03 1.89
N GLU A 198 4.18 -7.93 2.13
CA GLU A 198 5.26 -7.85 3.13
C GLU A 198 4.89 -7.00 4.34
N ASP A 199 3.95 -6.05 4.18
CA ASP A 199 3.40 -5.29 5.29
C ASP A 199 1.97 -5.73 5.58
N TRP A 200 1.83 -6.32 6.74
CA TRP A 200 0.56 -6.37 7.43
C TRP A 200 0.01 -4.94 7.61
N SER A 201 -1.03 -4.59 6.82
CA SER A 201 -1.50 -3.22 6.62
C SER A 201 -1.80 -2.48 7.92
N PRO A 202 -1.09 -1.38 8.23
CA PRO A 202 -1.45 -0.57 9.39
C PRO A 202 -2.82 0.09 9.30
N ALA A 203 -3.32 0.47 8.11
CA ALA A 203 -4.62 1.11 7.95
C ALA A 203 -5.82 0.23 8.38
N GLY A 204 -5.85 -1.04 7.94
CA GLY A 204 -6.86 -2.01 8.37
C GLY A 204 -6.81 -2.29 9.86
N TRP A 205 -5.59 -2.38 10.38
CA TRP A 205 -5.31 -2.48 11.82
C TRP A 205 -5.90 -1.32 12.60
N ARG A 206 -5.54 -0.10 12.26
CA ARG A 206 -5.98 1.12 12.96
C ARG A 206 -7.49 1.20 13.11
N LYS A 207 -8.22 0.86 12.06
CA LYS A 207 -9.68 1.03 12.02
C LYS A 207 -10.44 -0.06 12.78
N TYR A 208 -9.98 -1.31 12.70
CA TYR A 208 -10.76 -2.47 13.15
C TYR A 208 -10.19 -3.19 14.37
N TYR A 209 -8.95 -2.89 14.78
CA TYR A 209 -8.24 -3.63 15.84
C TYR A 209 -8.94 -3.61 17.18
N ASP A 210 -9.51 -2.46 17.55
CA ASP A 210 -10.26 -2.29 18.80
C ASP A 210 -11.77 -2.45 18.63
N SER A 211 -12.25 -2.79 17.43
CA SER A 211 -13.69 -2.75 17.16
C SER A 211 -14.47 -3.89 17.80
N ASN A 212 -13.84 -5.06 17.98
CA ASN A 212 -14.52 -6.26 18.46
C ASN A 212 -14.45 -6.37 19.99
N PRO A 213 -15.59 -6.36 20.72
CA PRO A 213 -15.60 -6.53 22.17
C PRO A 213 -14.92 -7.80 22.69
N ASN A 214 -14.92 -8.89 21.92
CA ASN A 214 -14.24 -10.14 22.26
C ASN A 214 -12.72 -10.11 21.97
N GLY A 215 -12.21 -9.03 21.38
CA GLY A 215 -10.80 -8.85 21.04
C GLY A 215 -10.33 -9.56 19.77
N VAL A 216 -11.23 -10.04 18.90
CA VAL A 216 -10.84 -10.68 17.62
C VAL A 216 -10.18 -9.70 16.67
N VAL A 217 -9.09 -10.15 16.05
CA VAL A 217 -8.26 -9.37 15.12
C VAL A 217 -8.09 -9.98 13.73
N GLY A 218 -8.50 -11.24 13.52
CA GLY A 218 -8.34 -11.91 12.22
C GLY A 218 -8.60 -13.40 12.25
N ILE A 219 -8.59 -14.02 11.07
CA ILE A 219 -8.79 -15.47 10.86
C ILE A 219 -7.44 -16.12 10.54
N THR A 220 -7.02 -17.09 11.34
CA THR A 220 -5.73 -17.79 11.15
C THR A 220 -5.85 -19.17 10.54
N SER A 221 -6.96 -19.88 10.76
CA SER A 221 -7.12 -21.19 10.12
C SER A 221 -8.56 -21.60 9.92
N LEU A 222 -8.81 -22.35 8.86
CA LEU A 222 -10.07 -23.05 8.64
C LEU A 222 -9.84 -24.56 8.74
N LEU A 223 -10.59 -25.22 9.64
CA LEU A 223 -10.63 -26.68 9.71
C LEU A 223 -11.76 -27.17 8.81
N ILE A 224 -11.38 -27.91 7.77
CA ILE A 224 -12.26 -28.44 6.75
C ILE A 224 -12.35 -29.95 6.94
N VAL A 225 -13.57 -30.43 7.18
CA VAL A 225 -13.86 -31.86 7.27
C VAL A 225 -14.20 -32.37 5.88
N VAL A 226 -13.51 -33.42 5.45
CA VAL A 226 -13.70 -34.09 4.16
C VAL A 226 -14.07 -35.56 4.38
N GLU A 227 -14.64 -36.19 3.36
CA GLU A 227 -15.02 -37.62 3.43
C GLU A 227 -13.80 -38.52 3.55
N ALA A 228 -12.75 -38.24 2.79
CA ALA A 228 -11.48 -38.96 2.82
C ALA A 228 -10.31 -37.97 2.71
N LEU A 229 -9.32 -38.12 3.59
CA LEU A 229 -8.20 -37.18 3.71
C LEU A 229 -7.29 -37.20 2.48
N GLU A 230 -6.83 -38.38 2.07
CA GLU A 230 -5.84 -38.53 0.98
C GLU A 230 -6.32 -37.99 -0.39
N PRO A 231 -7.54 -38.30 -0.87
CA PRO A 231 -8.05 -37.70 -2.10
C PRO A 231 -8.16 -36.18 -2.04
N ALA A 232 -8.66 -35.63 -0.92
CA ALA A 232 -8.78 -34.19 -0.73
C ALA A 232 -7.41 -33.50 -0.66
N ARG A 233 -6.47 -34.10 0.06
CA ARG A 233 -5.07 -33.66 0.15
C ARG A 233 -4.43 -33.58 -1.23
N LYS A 234 -4.54 -34.64 -2.05
CA LYS A 234 -4.05 -34.65 -3.44
C LYS A 234 -4.68 -33.54 -4.27
N LYS A 235 -5.99 -33.28 -4.10
CA LYS A 235 -6.69 -32.19 -4.78
C LYS A 235 -6.18 -30.81 -4.38
N PHE A 236 -5.96 -30.56 -3.08
CA PHE A 236 -5.40 -29.28 -2.59
C PHE A 236 -3.97 -29.04 -3.10
N LYS A 237 -3.14 -30.09 -3.16
CA LYS A 237 -1.83 -30.03 -3.81
C LYS A 237 -1.94 -29.73 -5.30
N LYS A 238 -2.89 -30.36 -6.02
CA LYS A 238 -3.14 -30.10 -7.45
C LYS A 238 -3.58 -28.65 -7.70
N ILE A 239 -4.40 -28.08 -6.82
CA ILE A 239 -4.80 -26.66 -6.84
C ILE A 239 -3.58 -25.74 -6.72
N GLY A 240 -2.56 -26.15 -5.98
CA GLY A 240 -1.31 -25.39 -5.82
C GLY A 240 -1.07 -24.89 -4.40
N PHE A 241 -1.85 -25.34 -3.41
CA PHE A 241 -1.56 -25.03 -2.01
C PHE A 241 -0.29 -25.76 -1.55
N ARG A 242 0.57 -25.03 -0.83
CA ARG A 242 1.81 -25.58 -0.28
C ARG A 242 1.53 -26.33 1.03
N GLU A 243 1.74 -27.63 1.01
CA GLU A 243 1.64 -28.48 2.21
C GLU A 243 2.70 -28.08 3.24
N LEU A 244 2.29 -27.95 4.50
CA LEU A 244 3.14 -27.66 5.65
C LEU A 244 3.46 -28.92 6.44
N GLU A 245 2.44 -29.75 6.66
CA GLU A 245 2.49 -30.93 7.50
C GLU A 245 1.37 -31.88 7.05
N ALA A 246 1.62 -33.18 7.11
CA ALA A 246 0.61 -34.21 6.91
C ALA A 246 0.84 -35.39 7.85
N SER A 247 -0.26 -35.90 8.40
CA SER A 247 -0.37 -37.16 9.14
C SER A 247 -1.60 -37.91 8.63
N ASP A 248 -1.83 -39.12 9.14
CA ASP A 248 -3.00 -39.94 8.81
C ASP A 248 -4.35 -39.28 9.15
N THR A 249 -4.33 -38.24 9.99
CA THR A 249 -5.57 -37.60 10.51
C THR A 249 -5.69 -36.11 10.20
N LEU A 250 -4.62 -35.49 9.69
CA LEU A 250 -4.55 -34.05 9.48
C LEU A 250 -3.60 -33.72 8.33
N ALA A 251 -4.02 -32.87 7.39
CA ALA A 251 -3.14 -32.22 6.42
C ALA A 251 -3.26 -30.70 6.55
N ARG A 252 -2.13 -29.99 6.62
CA ARG A 252 -2.06 -28.54 6.79
C ARG A 252 -1.45 -27.89 5.55
N PHE A 253 -2.07 -26.81 5.08
CA PHE A 253 -1.69 -26.10 3.88
C PHE A 253 -1.48 -24.61 4.16
N LYS A 254 -0.36 -24.05 3.73
CA LYS A 254 -0.08 -22.62 3.86
C LYS A 254 -0.95 -21.83 2.87
N VAL A 255 -1.56 -20.76 3.36
CA VAL A 255 -2.30 -19.78 2.53
C VAL A 255 -1.52 -18.47 2.46
N ALA A 256 -1.32 -17.81 3.60
CA ALA A 256 -0.57 -16.56 3.71
C ALA A 256 0.28 -16.55 5.00
N HIS A 257 0.79 -15.39 5.41
CA HIS A 257 1.57 -15.27 6.65
C HIS A 257 0.71 -15.67 7.85
N LYS A 258 1.11 -16.72 8.59
CA LYS A 258 0.39 -17.30 9.74
C LYS A 258 -1.04 -17.80 9.47
N GLN A 259 -1.44 -17.89 8.20
CA GLN A 259 -2.74 -18.42 7.80
C GLN A 259 -2.63 -19.79 7.12
N GLU A 260 -3.53 -20.71 7.47
CA GLU A 260 -3.54 -22.07 6.94
C GLU A 260 -4.93 -22.67 6.74
N LEU A 261 -5.03 -23.64 5.83
CA LEU A 261 -6.17 -24.55 5.71
C LEU A 261 -5.78 -25.89 6.32
N GLN A 262 -6.69 -26.47 7.09
CA GLN A 262 -6.51 -27.78 7.72
C GLN A 262 -7.55 -28.73 7.16
N LEU A 263 -7.13 -29.88 6.65
CA LEU A 263 -8.02 -30.96 6.21
C LEU A 263 -8.01 -32.08 7.24
N THR A 264 -9.18 -32.59 7.58
CA THR A 264 -9.33 -33.77 8.43
C THR A 264 -10.48 -34.65 7.93
N ALA A 265 -10.48 -35.92 8.32
CA ALA A 265 -11.53 -36.88 8.01
C ALA A 265 -11.97 -37.61 9.30
N PRO A 266 -13.18 -38.20 9.31
CA PRO A 266 -13.63 -39.00 10.46
C PRO A 266 -12.67 -40.15 10.75
N LYS A 267 -12.39 -40.38 12.05
CA LYS A 267 -11.66 -41.54 12.55
C LYS A 267 -12.58 -42.74 12.75
N SER A 268 -13.87 -42.50 13.03
CA SER A 268 -14.87 -43.55 13.18
C SER A 268 -16.27 -43.10 12.75
N SER A 269 -17.14 -44.05 12.42
CA SER A 269 -18.50 -43.80 11.93
C SER A 269 -19.41 -43.05 12.93
N GLY A 270 -19.01 -43.00 14.21
CA GLY A 270 -19.74 -42.36 15.31
C GLY A 270 -19.09 -41.09 15.86
N ASP A 271 -18.00 -40.58 15.29
CA ASP A 271 -17.36 -39.36 15.80
C ASP A 271 -18.08 -38.06 15.37
N ALA A 272 -17.59 -36.92 15.88
CA ALA A 272 -18.18 -35.61 15.61
C ALA A 272 -18.07 -35.17 14.14
N TYR A 273 -17.04 -35.65 13.42
CA TYR A 273 -16.79 -35.34 12.01
C TYR A 273 -17.69 -36.17 11.11
N SER A 274 -17.89 -37.47 11.41
CA SER A 274 -18.86 -38.33 10.74
C SER A 274 -20.28 -37.75 10.86
N ARG A 275 -20.69 -37.32 12.07
CA ARG A 275 -21.98 -36.64 12.27
C ARG A 275 -22.09 -35.34 11.48
N PHE A 276 -21.01 -34.58 11.37
CA PHE A 276 -20.98 -33.35 10.58
C PHE A 276 -21.19 -33.64 9.10
N LEU A 277 -20.44 -34.59 8.54
CA LEU A 277 -20.55 -35.02 7.14
C LEU A 277 -21.97 -35.52 6.82
N LYS A 278 -22.55 -36.36 7.67
CA LYS A 278 -23.93 -36.86 7.47
C LYS A 278 -24.97 -35.74 7.41
N LYS A 279 -24.76 -34.65 8.15
CA LYS A 279 -25.71 -33.53 8.22
C LYS A 279 -25.48 -32.48 7.13
N ARG A 280 -24.22 -32.15 6.81
CA ARG A 280 -23.87 -30.98 5.98
C ARG A 280 -23.00 -31.30 4.76
N GLY A 281 -22.47 -32.52 4.66
CA GLY A 281 -21.43 -32.87 3.69
C GLY A 281 -20.05 -32.30 4.07
N PRO A 282 -19.05 -32.46 3.19
CA PRO A 282 -17.71 -31.92 3.41
C PRO A 282 -17.69 -30.40 3.41
N GLY A 283 -16.92 -29.78 4.30
CA GLY A 283 -16.88 -28.32 4.42
C GLY A 283 -16.21 -27.81 5.69
N VAL A 284 -16.23 -26.49 5.88
CA VAL A 284 -15.65 -25.81 7.04
C VAL A 284 -16.40 -26.19 8.33
N TYR A 285 -15.68 -26.83 9.24
CA TYR A 285 -16.17 -27.27 10.55
C TYR A 285 -15.86 -26.23 11.65
N ALA A 286 -14.64 -25.70 11.64
CA ALA A 286 -14.19 -24.71 12.61
C ALA A 286 -13.43 -23.55 11.95
N MET A 287 -13.56 -22.38 12.55
CA MET A 287 -12.79 -21.19 12.25
C MET A 287 -11.93 -20.85 13.45
N ARG A 288 -10.65 -20.60 13.23
CA ARG A 288 -9.73 -20.10 14.26
C ARG A 288 -9.47 -18.62 14.07
N PHE A 289 -9.65 -17.87 15.14
CA PHE A 289 -9.39 -16.45 15.23
C PHE A 289 -8.18 -16.18 16.11
N GLU A 290 -7.43 -15.14 15.77
CA GLU A 290 -6.53 -14.49 16.71
C GLU A 290 -7.28 -13.45 17.53
N VAL A 291 -6.88 -13.33 18.80
CA VAL A 291 -7.40 -12.34 19.73
C VAL A 291 -6.28 -11.57 20.43
N LYS A 292 -6.55 -10.30 20.74
CA LYS A 292 -5.65 -9.38 21.44
C LYS A 292 -5.19 -9.90 22.79
N ASN A 293 -6.12 -10.48 23.55
CA ASN A 293 -5.85 -11.03 24.86
C ASN A 293 -6.80 -12.19 25.13
N LEU A 294 -6.26 -13.41 25.14
CA LEU A 294 -7.04 -14.63 25.31
C LEU A 294 -7.77 -14.67 26.65
N LYS A 295 -7.19 -14.13 27.73
CA LYS A 295 -7.82 -14.08 29.04
C LYS A 295 -9.04 -13.17 29.02
N ASP A 296 -8.91 -11.99 28.40
CA ASP A 296 -10.01 -11.02 28.31
C ASP A 296 -11.14 -11.57 27.43
N THR A 297 -10.81 -12.22 26.31
CA THR A 297 -11.78 -12.94 25.47
C THR A 297 -12.54 -14.01 26.27
N ARG A 298 -11.83 -14.83 27.05
CA ARG A 298 -12.45 -15.84 27.92
C ARG A 298 -13.42 -15.21 28.91
N ASP A 299 -12.97 -14.16 29.59
CA ASP A 299 -13.76 -13.52 30.64
C ASP A 299 -14.99 -12.81 30.07
N PHE A 300 -14.89 -12.25 28.85
CA PHE A 300 -16.03 -11.74 28.09
C PHE A 300 -17.03 -12.85 27.75
N LEU A 301 -16.57 -13.93 27.10
CA LEU A 301 -17.42 -15.03 26.64
C LEU A 301 -18.08 -15.77 27.81
N LYS A 302 -17.36 -16.02 28.91
CA LYS A 302 -17.87 -16.71 30.11
C LYS A 302 -19.04 -15.99 30.77
N LYS A 303 -19.13 -14.67 30.64
CA LYS A 303 -20.26 -13.88 31.16
C LYS A 303 -21.53 -14.01 30.29
N LYS A 304 -21.38 -14.42 29.03
CA LYS A 304 -22.46 -14.38 28.02
C LYS A 304 -22.90 -15.77 27.57
N LEU A 305 -22.02 -16.76 27.64
CA LEU A 305 -22.26 -18.14 27.21
C LEU A 305 -22.48 -19.08 28.40
N PRO A 306 -23.33 -20.11 28.25
CA PRO A 306 -23.46 -21.15 29.27
C PRO A 306 -22.16 -21.98 29.35
N ALA A 307 -21.87 -22.55 30.52
CA ALA A 307 -20.61 -23.26 30.77
C ALA A 307 -20.32 -24.39 29.75
N LYS A 308 -21.35 -25.12 29.30
CA LYS A 308 -21.22 -26.19 28.31
C LYS A 308 -20.98 -25.71 26.87
N ALA A 309 -21.15 -24.41 26.58
CA ALA A 309 -20.99 -23.87 25.24
C ALA A 309 -19.53 -23.62 24.85
N MET A 310 -18.62 -23.57 25.83
CA MET A 310 -17.22 -23.31 25.57
C MET A 310 -16.30 -24.24 26.35
N LEU A 311 -15.10 -24.45 25.80
CA LEU A 311 -13.99 -25.10 26.46
C LEU A 311 -12.81 -24.11 26.51
N ALA A 312 -12.20 -23.96 27.67
CA ALA A 312 -10.99 -23.16 27.85
C ALA A 312 -9.80 -24.08 28.14
N ASP A 313 -9.02 -24.39 27.11
CA ASP A 313 -7.79 -25.16 27.21
C ASP A 313 -6.60 -24.19 27.33
N MET A 314 -6.37 -23.72 28.56
CA MET A 314 -5.31 -22.75 28.83
C MET A 314 -3.91 -23.35 28.71
N ALA A 315 -3.75 -24.68 28.81
CA ALA A 315 -2.47 -25.35 28.59
C ALA A 315 -2.04 -25.21 27.13
N ASN A 316 -2.98 -25.39 26.19
CA ASN A 316 -2.75 -25.19 24.77
C ASN A 316 -3.07 -23.76 24.28
N LYS A 317 -3.32 -22.82 25.20
CA LYS A 317 -3.64 -21.41 24.91
C LYS A 317 -4.76 -21.27 23.87
N ARG A 318 -5.82 -22.06 24.03
CA ARG A 318 -6.97 -22.10 23.11
C ARG A 318 -8.28 -22.01 23.86
N LEU A 319 -9.20 -21.21 23.32
CA LEU A 319 -10.60 -21.23 23.70
C LEU A 319 -11.41 -21.76 22.53
N THR A 320 -12.44 -22.53 22.80
CA THR A 320 -13.34 -23.09 21.80
C THR A 320 -14.77 -22.79 22.19
N VAL A 321 -15.55 -22.21 21.28
CA VAL A 321 -17.02 -22.14 21.36
C VAL A 321 -17.57 -23.20 20.40
N PHE A 322 -18.34 -24.13 20.93
CA PHE A 322 -18.83 -25.26 20.15
C PHE A 322 -19.88 -24.82 19.11
N LYS A 323 -19.94 -25.53 17.99
CA LYS A 323 -20.76 -25.19 16.82
C LYS A 323 -22.26 -25.07 17.14
N GLU A 324 -22.75 -25.82 18.13
CA GLU A 324 -24.12 -25.77 18.62
C GLU A 324 -24.48 -24.40 19.23
N HIS A 325 -23.47 -23.64 19.64
CA HIS A 325 -23.59 -22.30 20.23
C HIS A 325 -22.99 -21.20 19.34
N ALA A 326 -22.71 -21.50 18.08
CA ALA A 326 -22.12 -20.55 17.13
C ALA A 326 -22.72 -20.72 15.72
N TYR A 327 -24.01 -21.01 15.64
CA TYR A 327 -24.76 -21.12 14.38
C TYR A 327 -24.16 -22.17 13.41
N GLY A 328 -23.70 -23.31 13.93
CA GLY A 328 -23.30 -24.45 13.12
C GLY A 328 -21.85 -24.45 12.63
N VAL A 329 -21.01 -23.55 13.14
CA VAL A 329 -19.55 -23.56 12.96
C VAL A 329 -18.86 -23.39 14.32
N GLN A 330 -17.82 -24.17 14.57
CA GLN A 330 -17.03 -24.03 15.80
C GLN A 330 -16.11 -22.81 15.69
N LEU A 331 -15.98 -22.04 16.77
CA LEU A 331 -15.09 -20.88 16.83
C LEU A 331 -13.96 -21.18 17.81
N ASP A 332 -12.73 -21.15 17.34
CA ASP A 332 -11.54 -21.26 18.16
C ASP A 332 -10.86 -19.90 18.28
N PHE A 333 -10.33 -19.58 19.46
CA PHE A 333 -9.61 -18.33 19.72
C PHE A 333 -8.21 -18.66 20.24
N ILE A 334 -7.21 -18.01 19.67
CA ILE A 334 -5.81 -18.10 20.10
C ILE A 334 -5.25 -16.69 20.31
N GLN A 335 -4.28 -16.57 21.20
CA GLN A 335 -3.58 -15.31 21.45
C GLN A 335 -2.74 -14.92 20.22
N GLU A 336 -2.82 -13.68 19.78
CA GLU A 336 -1.91 -13.17 18.74
C GLU A 336 -0.45 -13.13 19.21
N SER A 337 0.49 -13.17 18.25
CA SER A 337 1.93 -13.11 18.55
C SER A 337 2.39 -11.76 19.13
N LYS A 338 3.52 -11.76 19.86
CA LYS A 338 4.06 -10.54 20.48
C LYS A 338 4.46 -9.49 19.44
N GLU A 339 5.00 -9.93 18.32
CA GLU A 339 5.42 -9.09 17.20
C GLU A 339 4.21 -8.36 16.62
N GLN A 340 3.11 -9.09 16.49
CA GLN A 340 1.84 -8.58 15.99
C GLN A 340 1.23 -7.52 16.92
N ALA A 341 1.11 -7.86 18.20
CA ALA A 341 0.64 -6.91 19.21
C ALA A 341 1.54 -5.65 19.31
N ALA A 342 2.84 -5.77 19.03
CA ALA A 342 3.77 -4.65 19.02
C ALA A 342 3.56 -3.72 17.83
N LEU A 343 3.38 -4.28 16.62
CA LEU A 343 3.04 -3.51 15.41
C LEU A 343 1.70 -2.78 15.58
N ALA A 344 0.70 -3.45 16.15
CA ALA A 344 -0.60 -2.86 16.45
C ALA A 344 -0.48 -1.55 17.24
N LYS A 345 0.33 -1.56 18.31
CA LYS A 345 0.56 -0.40 19.17
C LYS A 345 1.25 0.75 18.44
N ILE A 346 2.14 0.46 17.50
CA ILE A 346 2.84 1.50 16.72
C ILE A 346 1.83 2.32 15.92
N TYR A 347 0.83 1.67 15.35
CA TYR A 347 -0.12 2.34 14.47
C TYR A 347 -1.41 2.73 15.18
N ASP A 348 -1.65 2.30 16.42
CA ASP A 348 -2.81 2.71 17.23
C ASP A 348 -2.76 4.20 17.65
N PHE A 349 -3.04 5.08 16.69
CA PHE A 349 -3.22 6.50 16.88
C PHE A 349 -4.51 6.99 16.21
N LYS A 350 -5.27 7.81 16.93
CA LYS A 350 -6.46 8.49 16.43
C LYS A 350 -6.14 9.96 16.18
N GLU A 351 -7.01 10.63 15.42
CA GLU A 351 -6.80 12.01 14.99
C GLU A 351 -6.58 12.95 16.20
N ASP A 352 -7.52 12.91 17.13
CA ASP A 352 -7.58 13.83 18.27
C ASP A 352 -6.89 13.30 19.55
N THR A 353 -6.13 12.20 19.44
CA THR A 353 -5.41 11.61 20.57
C THR A 353 -3.91 11.84 20.45
N LYS A 354 -3.20 11.97 21.57
CA LYS A 354 -1.73 11.99 21.54
C LYS A 354 -1.18 10.64 21.06
N LEU A 355 -0.02 10.66 20.39
CA LEU A 355 0.70 9.45 20.05
C LEU A 355 1.16 8.72 21.34
N ASN A 356 0.97 7.40 21.36
CA ASN A 356 1.50 6.57 22.43
C ASN A 356 3.03 6.39 22.26
N SER A 357 3.72 5.86 23.28
CA SER A 357 5.17 5.71 23.27
C SER A 357 5.70 4.84 22.12
N ALA A 358 4.96 3.80 21.71
CA ALA A 358 5.38 2.94 20.60
C ALA A 358 5.34 3.71 19.27
N SER A 359 4.24 4.43 19.01
CA SER A 359 4.07 5.30 17.85
C SER A 359 5.13 6.41 17.81
N LEU A 360 5.35 7.10 18.94
CA LEU A 360 6.35 8.17 19.06
C LEU A 360 7.76 7.66 18.74
N ASN A 361 8.15 6.51 19.31
CA ASN A 361 9.47 5.94 19.11
C ASN A 361 9.68 5.48 17.67
N HIS A 362 8.65 4.88 17.05
CA HIS A 362 8.73 4.45 15.67
C HIS A 362 8.81 5.64 14.70
N ALA A 363 7.94 6.65 14.85
CA ALA A 363 7.98 7.87 14.05
C ALA A 363 9.31 8.62 14.17
N SER A 364 9.86 8.71 15.39
CA SER A 364 11.17 9.32 15.64
C SER A 364 12.30 8.57 14.90
N ARG A 365 12.26 7.23 14.87
CA ARG A 365 13.23 6.43 14.10
C ARG A 365 13.09 6.61 12.60
N ILE A 366 11.87 6.67 12.07
CA ILE A 366 11.61 7.00 10.66
C ILE A 366 12.25 8.36 10.34
N TYR A 367 11.95 9.39 11.14
CA TYR A 367 12.50 10.72 10.95
C TYR A 367 14.04 10.72 10.97
N ALA A 368 14.63 10.11 11.99
CA ALA A 368 16.08 10.01 12.14
C ALA A 368 16.75 9.29 10.96
N LYS A 369 16.12 8.23 10.45
CA LYS A 369 16.65 7.41 9.34
C LYS A 369 16.51 8.12 7.98
N TYR A 370 15.37 8.74 7.71
CA TYR A 370 15.00 9.20 6.35
C TYR A 370 14.89 10.71 6.16
N CYS A 371 14.85 11.52 7.22
CA CYS A 371 14.59 12.96 7.08
C CYS A 371 15.67 13.83 7.73
N ALA A 372 16.22 13.38 8.86
CA ALA A 372 17.15 14.17 9.68
C ALA A 372 18.46 14.56 8.96
N LEU A 373 18.88 13.79 7.95
CA LEU A 373 20.07 14.10 7.16
C LEU A 373 19.96 15.50 6.50
N CYS A 374 18.77 15.86 6.02
CA CYS A 374 18.54 17.15 5.36
C CYS A 374 17.87 18.16 6.29
N HIS A 375 16.88 17.72 7.07
CA HIS A 375 16.06 18.61 7.91
C HIS A 375 16.61 18.84 9.33
N GLY A 376 17.78 18.28 9.66
CA GLY A 376 18.40 18.39 10.98
C GLY A 376 17.89 17.36 11.98
N LYS A 377 18.64 17.10 13.06
CA LYS A 377 18.27 16.06 14.03
C LYS A 377 17.00 16.42 14.80
N ASP A 378 16.77 17.71 14.99
CA ASP A 378 15.67 18.24 15.76
C ASP A 378 14.70 19.05 14.87
N ARG A 379 14.70 18.83 13.55
CA ARG A 379 13.82 19.47 12.55
C ARG A 379 14.11 20.94 12.25
N GLU A 380 15.24 21.45 12.70
CA GLU A 380 15.64 22.85 12.55
C GLU A 380 15.71 23.31 11.09
N GLY A 381 15.98 22.40 10.14
CA GLY A 381 16.20 22.72 8.74
C GLY A 381 17.62 23.22 8.47
N TYR A 382 17.88 23.57 7.21
CA TYR A 382 19.10 24.20 6.72
C TYR A 382 20.40 23.39 6.95
N THR A 383 20.29 22.10 7.33
CA THR A 383 21.44 21.21 7.52
C THR A 383 22.07 20.80 6.19
N ALA A 384 21.24 20.53 5.18
CA ALA A 384 21.69 20.29 3.82
C ALA A 384 20.73 20.91 2.81
N ASP A 385 21.28 21.49 1.74
CA ASP A 385 20.55 22.01 0.58
C ASP A 385 19.40 22.97 0.89
N ASN A 386 19.58 23.82 1.91
CA ASN A 386 18.55 24.74 2.39
C ASN A 386 17.20 24.05 2.71
N ALA A 387 17.23 22.75 3.05
CA ALA A 387 16.02 22.00 3.34
C ALA A 387 15.22 22.72 4.45
N PRO A 388 13.92 22.99 4.24
CA PRO A 388 13.18 23.90 5.11
C PRO A 388 13.05 23.33 6.53
N SER A 389 12.92 24.24 7.50
CA SER A 389 12.61 23.89 8.88
C SER A 389 11.27 23.18 8.99
N LEU A 390 11.24 22.07 9.72
CA LEU A 390 10.02 21.35 10.10
C LEU A 390 9.62 21.65 11.57
N ARG A 391 10.20 22.70 12.17
CA ARG A 391 9.77 23.26 13.48
C ARG A 391 8.72 24.36 13.36
N SER A 392 8.51 24.93 12.17
CA SER A 392 7.58 26.05 12.00
C SER A 392 6.17 25.65 12.45
N HIS A 393 5.65 26.39 13.43
CA HIS A 393 4.27 26.26 13.90
C HIS A 393 3.30 26.63 12.78
N ALA A 394 3.58 27.68 12.01
CA ALA A 394 2.76 28.09 10.87
C ALA A 394 2.67 26.99 9.79
N LEU A 395 3.77 26.26 9.56
CA LEU A 395 3.77 25.07 8.69
C LEU A 395 2.90 23.96 9.28
N MET A 396 3.20 23.52 10.49
CA MET A 396 2.50 22.37 11.06
C MET A 396 1.00 22.64 11.32
N ALA A 397 0.62 23.89 11.59
CA ALA A 397 -0.77 24.28 11.75
C ALA A 397 -1.59 24.16 10.46
N THR A 398 -0.96 24.23 9.28
CA THR A 398 -1.66 24.29 7.98
C THR A 398 -1.62 22.98 7.19
N THR A 399 -1.02 21.92 7.74
CA THR A 399 -0.71 20.69 6.99
C THR A 399 -1.47 19.45 7.46
N LEU A 400 -2.40 19.59 8.40
CA LEU A 400 -3.23 18.48 8.87
C LEU A 400 -4.67 18.50 8.36
N LYS A 401 -5.20 19.66 7.93
CA LYS A 401 -6.61 19.80 7.52
C LYS A 401 -6.76 20.68 6.26
N PRO A 402 -7.55 20.24 5.26
CA PRO A 402 -8.21 18.94 5.15
C PRO A 402 -7.22 17.82 4.80
N LYS A 403 -7.52 16.58 5.23
CA LYS A 403 -6.75 15.36 4.85
C LYS A 403 -7.01 14.89 3.41
N SER A 404 -7.83 15.62 2.64
CA SER A 404 -8.09 15.30 1.24
C SER A 404 -6.88 15.65 0.37
N SER A 405 -7.02 15.50 -0.95
CA SER A 405 -6.00 15.60 -2.02
C SER A 405 -5.11 16.86 -2.07
N TYR A 406 -5.19 17.75 -1.09
CA TYR A 406 -4.39 18.98 -0.97
C TYR A 406 -3.50 19.00 0.28
N ASN A 407 -3.25 17.86 0.93
CA ASN A 407 -2.23 17.80 1.99
C ASN A 407 -0.82 17.90 1.38
N TYR A 408 -0.30 19.12 1.30
CA TYR A 408 0.99 19.43 0.69
C TYR A 408 2.16 18.61 1.26
N LEU A 409 2.23 18.39 2.59
CA LEU A 409 3.37 17.67 3.18
C LEU A 409 3.33 16.18 2.90
N GLU A 410 2.14 15.58 2.92
CA GLU A 410 1.95 14.18 2.53
C GLU A 410 2.41 13.94 1.09
N HIS A 411 2.01 14.83 0.15
CA HIS A 411 2.44 14.77 -1.24
C HIS A 411 3.95 15.03 -1.38
N THR A 412 4.49 15.98 -0.62
CA THR A 412 5.92 16.28 -0.59
C THR A 412 6.76 15.06 -0.17
N ILE A 413 6.31 14.29 0.84
CA ILE A 413 7.00 13.08 1.28
C ILE A 413 6.78 11.94 0.29
N SER A 414 5.56 11.78 -0.22
CA SER A 414 5.19 10.66 -1.11
C SER A 414 5.87 10.76 -2.47
N TYR A 415 5.77 11.92 -3.11
CA TYR A 415 6.20 12.14 -4.50
C TYR A 415 7.48 12.97 -4.63
N GLY A 416 7.99 13.52 -3.52
CA GLY A 416 9.09 14.47 -3.57
C GLY A 416 8.67 15.81 -4.18
N ARG A 417 9.65 16.65 -4.46
CA ARG A 417 9.49 17.93 -5.18
C ARG A 417 10.37 17.88 -6.42
N PRO A 418 9.79 17.65 -7.61
CA PRO A 418 10.55 17.56 -8.86
C PRO A 418 11.47 18.76 -9.07
N GLY A 419 12.70 18.51 -9.52
CA GLY A 419 13.71 19.56 -9.74
C GLY A 419 14.39 20.08 -8.47
N THR A 420 14.16 19.47 -7.31
CA THR A 420 14.82 19.83 -6.04
C THR A 420 15.46 18.60 -5.38
N ALA A 421 16.19 18.77 -4.28
CA ALA A 421 16.74 17.63 -3.54
C ALA A 421 15.72 16.85 -2.69
N MET A 422 14.49 17.33 -2.53
CA MET A 422 13.46 16.58 -1.80
C MET A 422 12.95 15.43 -2.68
N ALA A 423 13.60 14.28 -2.54
CA ALA A 423 13.27 13.04 -3.24
C ALA A 423 11.94 12.43 -2.75
N PRO A 424 11.32 11.51 -3.52
CA PRO A 424 10.17 10.74 -3.06
C PRO A 424 10.61 9.69 -2.03
N TYR A 425 9.77 9.49 -1.02
CA TYR A 425 9.94 8.44 -0.01
C TYR A 425 8.75 7.48 0.06
N GLY A 426 7.64 7.74 -0.63
CA GLY A 426 6.50 6.84 -0.66
C GLY A 426 6.82 5.51 -1.35
N LYS A 427 6.37 4.39 -0.78
CA LYS A 427 6.47 3.05 -1.38
C LYS A 427 5.82 2.97 -2.75
N SER A 428 4.72 3.70 -2.95
CA SER A 428 4.06 3.88 -4.25
C SER A 428 4.95 4.51 -5.32
N GLN A 429 6.12 5.06 -4.97
CA GLN A 429 7.10 5.62 -5.90
C GLN A 429 8.42 4.84 -5.91
N GLY A 430 8.49 3.71 -5.18
CA GLY A 430 9.72 2.94 -4.97
C GLY A 430 10.55 3.41 -3.76
N GLY A 431 9.99 4.26 -2.89
CA GLY A 431 10.60 4.69 -1.64
C GLY A 431 10.35 3.73 -0.47
N PRO A 432 10.90 3.99 0.73
CA PRO A 432 10.83 3.06 1.85
C PRO A 432 9.56 3.19 2.71
N LEU A 433 8.78 4.27 2.59
CA LEU A 433 7.70 4.59 3.53
C LEU A 433 6.32 4.23 2.97
N SER A 434 5.57 3.43 3.73
CA SER A 434 4.14 3.25 3.51
C SER A 434 3.36 4.54 3.76
N TYR A 435 2.15 4.64 3.20
CA TYR A 435 1.24 5.75 3.46
C TYR A 435 0.98 5.96 4.96
N ASP A 436 0.81 4.87 5.71
CA ASP A 436 0.54 4.92 7.15
C ASP A 436 1.72 5.43 7.98
N GLU A 437 2.95 5.11 7.57
CA GLU A 437 4.17 5.66 8.15
C GLU A 437 4.31 7.16 7.87
N ILE A 438 3.91 7.61 6.67
CA ILE A 438 3.88 9.04 6.32
C ILE A 438 2.85 9.77 7.21
N GLU A 439 1.63 9.23 7.38
CA GLU A 439 0.64 9.81 8.28
C GLU A 439 1.12 9.87 9.74
N LEU A 440 1.73 8.78 10.22
CA LEU A 440 2.31 8.72 11.57
C LEU A 440 3.43 9.76 11.74
N LEU A 441 4.30 9.90 10.73
CA LEU A 441 5.37 10.90 10.73
C LEU A 441 4.80 12.33 10.75
N LEU A 442 3.78 12.63 9.95
CA LEU A 442 3.12 13.94 9.94
C LEU A 442 2.45 14.25 11.29
N LYS A 443 1.77 13.27 11.90
CA LYS A 443 1.20 13.43 13.23
C LYS A 443 2.28 13.68 14.29
N TRP A 444 3.39 12.95 14.21
CA TRP A 444 4.54 13.16 15.09
C TRP A 444 5.16 14.55 14.93
N LEU A 445 5.33 15.03 13.68
CA LEU A 445 5.83 16.38 13.40
C LEU A 445 4.92 17.46 14.01
N HIS A 446 3.60 17.30 13.90
CA HIS A 446 2.62 18.20 14.49
C HIS A 446 2.64 18.18 16.02
N GLU A 447 2.68 17.01 16.67
CA GLU A 447 2.79 16.95 18.14
C GLU A 447 4.09 17.58 18.63
N LYS A 448 5.19 17.35 17.90
CA LYS A 448 6.50 17.93 18.20
C LYS A 448 6.61 19.42 17.90
N SER A 449 5.68 20.01 17.14
CA SER A 449 5.64 21.46 16.94
C SER A 449 4.79 22.17 17.99
N GLY A 450 4.17 21.47 18.94
CA GLY A 450 3.36 22.11 19.99
C GLY A 450 2.11 22.85 19.48
N VAL A 451 1.72 22.65 18.22
CA VAL A 451 0.49 23.22 17.67
C VAL A 451 -0.69 22.53 18.36
N LYS A 452 -1.51 23.32 19.05
CA LYS A 452 -2.65 22.79 19.82
C LYS A 452 -3.85 22.45 18.94
N LYS A 453 -4.09 23.23 17.89
CA LYS A 453 -5.22 23.06 16.97
C LYS A 453 -4.79 23.35 15.54
N PRO A 454 -5.02 22.43 14.59
CA PRO A 454 -4.82 22.69 13.17
C PRO A 454 -5.73 23.81 12.67
N ILE A 455 -5.26 24.52 11.66
CA ILE A 455 -6.02 25.49 10.89
C ILE A 455 -6.59 24.76 9.69
N GLU A 456 -7.89 24.92 9.47
CA GLU A 456 -8.57 24.35 8.31
C GLU A 456 -8.29 25.21 7.07
N MET A 457 -7.70 24.60 6.05
CA MET A 457 -7.42 25.27 4.79
C MET A 457 -8.63 25.21 3.86
N SER A 458 -9.12 26.36 3.42
CA SER A 458 -10.17 26.42 2.41
C SER A 458 -9.67 25.85 1.08
N ALA A 459 -10.54 25.10 0.39
CA ALA A 459 -10.32 24.66 -0.98
C ALA A 459 -10.78 25.70 -2.02
N ASN A 460 -11.42 26.79 -1.59
CA ASN A 460 -11.91 27.82 -2.49
C ASN A 460 -10.73 28.60 -3.10
N PRO A 461 -10.77 28.90 -4.41
CA PRO A 461 -9.77 29.74 -5.04
C PRO A 461 -9.73 31.15 -4.43
N VAL A 462 -8.56 31.76 -4.41
CA VAL A 462 -8.38 33.17 -4.01
C VAL A 462 -8.33 34.03 -5.28
N SER A 463 -9.28 34.95 -5.41
CA SER A 463 -9.32 35.93 -6.51
C SER A 463 -8.38 37.11 -6.23
N GLY A 464 -7.59 37.50 -7.24
CA GLY A 464 -6.64 38.61 -7.14
C GLY A 464 -6.12 39.06 -8.51
N ASN A 465 -5.57 40.27 -8.57
CA ASN A 465 -4.99 40.82 -9.81
C ASN A 465 -3.59 40.23 -10.05
N VAL A 466 -3.46 39.37 -11.07
CA VAL A 466 -2.22 38.67 -11.41
C VAL A 466 -1.08 39.61 -11.80
N VAL A 467 -1.37 40.73 -12.48
CA VAL A 467 -0.35 41.70 -12.90
C VAL A 467 0.25 42.41 -11.68
N LEU A 468 -0.60 42.86 -10.76
CA LEU A 468 -0.16 43.40 -9.47
C LEU A 468 0.66 42.36 -8.70
N GLY A 469 0.17 41.13 -8.63
CA GLY A 469 0.86 40.02 -7.95
C GLY A 469 2.26 39.75 -8.52
N LYS A 470 2.43 39.80 -9.84
CA LYS A 470 3.74 39.65 -10.48
C LYS A 470 4.70 40.76 -10.05
N GLY A 471 4.25 42.03 -10.06
CA GLY A 471 5.06 43.16 -9.62
C GLY A 471 5.51 43.03 -8.15
N LEU A 472 4.58 42.64 -7.27
CA LEU A 472 4.87 42.40 -5.86
C LEU A 472 5.83 41.22 -5.67
N TYR A 473 5.69 40.15 -6.43
CA TYR A 473 6.55 38.98 -6.35
C TYR A 473 8.01 39.32 -6.67
N VAL A 474 8.23 40.08 -7.75
CA VAL A 474 9.56 40.56 -8.13
C VAL A 474 10.16 41.41 -7.01
N LYS A 475 9.35 42.29 -6.40
CA LYS A 475 9.79 43.22 -5.36
C LYS A 475 10.11 42.53 -4.02
N HIS A 476 9.33 41.52 -3.63
CA HIS A 476 9.33 41.00 -2.26
C HIS A 476 9.76 39.53 -2.12
N CYS A 477 9.67 38.73 -3.18
CA CYS A 477 9.80 37.27 -3.09
C CYS A 477 10.96 36.71 -3.93
N ALA A 478 11.25 37.32 -5.07
CA ALA A 478 12.18 36.77 -6.07
C ALA A 478 13.63 36.65 -5.56
N SER A 479 14.06 37.50 -4.63
CA SER A 479 15.42 37.46 -4.07
C SER A 479 15.74 36.13 -3.36
N CYS A 480 14.73 35.49 -2.76
CA CYS A 480 14.90 34.19 -2.10
C CYS A 480 14.35 33.02 -2.94
N HIS A 481 13.20 33.24 -3.59
CA HIS A 481 12.49 32.19 -4.31
C HIS A 481 12.87 32.06 -5.79
N GLY A 482 13.69 32.97 -6.33
CA GLY A 482 14.04 33.02 -7.75
C GLY A 482 13.03 33.81 -8.58
N ALA A 483 13.45 34.25 -9.77
CA ALA A 483 12.60 35.05 -10.66
C ALA A 483 11.42 34.24 -11.20
N GLU A 484 11.67 32.97 -11.51
CA GLU A 484 10.67 32.01 -12.00
C GLU A 484 10.09 31.15 -10.87
N GLY A 485 10.53 31.34 -9.64
CA GLY A 485 10.15 30.50 -8.51
C GLY A 485 10.92 29.18 -8.44
N GLU A 486 12.07 29.10 -9.08
CA GLU A 486 12.98 27.95 -9.14
C GLU A 486 13.57 27.56 -7.77
N GLY A 487 13.55 28.48 -6.80
CA GLY A 487 14.08 28.29 -5.46
C GLY A 487 15.60 28.42 -5.42
N LEU A 488 16.09 29.50 -4.83
CA LEU A 488 17.52 29.74 -4.65
C LEU A 488 17.96 29.20 -3.28
N ASN A 489 17.75 30.01 -2.24
CA ASN A 489 17.97 29.66 -0.83
C ASN A 489 16.65 29.42 -0.07
N ALA A 490 15.52 29.44 -0.77
CA ALA A 490 14.19 29.21 -0.25
C ALA A 490 13.40 28.22 -1.13
N PRO A 491 12.27 27.66 -0.64
CA PRO A 491 11.48 26.70 -1.41
C PRO A 491 11.12 27.16 -2.82
N ALA A 492 11.26 26.28 -3.82
CA ALA A 492 10.82 26.54 -5.19
C ALA A 492 9.30 26.74 -5.29
N LEU A 493 8.84 27.99 -5.43
CA LEU A 493 7.42 28.37 -5.50
C LEU A 493 6.79 28.13 -6.87
N GLY A 494 7.60 27.99 -7.92
CA GLY A 494 7.17 27.56 -9.25
C GLY A 494 7.06 26.04 -9.38
N ASN A 495 7.29 25.29 -8.29
CA ASN A 495 7.27 23.84 -8.35
C ASN A 495 5.86 23.31 -8.68
N PRO A 496 5.74 22.45 -9.71
CA PRO A 496 4.43 22.01 -10.21
C PRO A 496 3.64 21.18 -9.19
N MET A 497 4.31 20.37 -8.37
CA MET A 497 3.67 19.59 -7.30
C MET A 497 3.16 20.50 -6.18
N LEU A 498 3.96 21.48 -5.74
CA LEU A 498 3.54 22.46 -4.73
C LEU A 498 2.27 23.18 -5.20
N LEU A 499 2.28 23.73 -6.42
CA LEU A 499 1.13 24.46 -6.91
C LEU A 499 -0.07 23.51 -7.04
N ALA A 500 0.06 22.30 -7.55
CA ALA A 500 -1.10 21.39 -7.67
C ALA A 500 -1.69 20.94 -6.32
N THR A 501 -0.87 20.81 -5.28
CA THR A 501 -1.30 20.18 -4.02
C THR A 501 -1.51 21.15 -2.88
N ALA A 502 -0.87 22.33 -2.87
CA ALA A 502 -1.17 23.36 -1.88
C ALA A 502 -2.41 24.14 -2.30
N SER A 503 -3.36 24.33 -1.36
CA SER A 503 -4.50 25.21 -1.60
C SER A 503 -4.08 26.68 -1.66
N ASP A 504 -4.93 27.52 -2.26
CA ASP A 504 -4.70 28.97 -2.28
C ASP A 504 -4.68 29.54 -0.86
N GLU A 505 -5.49 28.98 0.04
CA GLU A 505 -5.49 29.38 1.45
C GLU A 505 -4.16 29.07 2.13
N PHE A 506 -3.53 27.93 1.81
CA PHE A 506 -2.20 27.62 2.33
C PHE A 506 -1.15 28.63 1.86
N LEU A 507 -1.18 28.99 0.57
CA LEU A 507 -0.26 29.99 0.01
C LEU A 507 -0.50 31.37 0.64
N ARG A 508 -1.75 31.80 0.70
CA ARG A 508 -2.20 33.06 1.28
C ARG A 508 -1.80 33.18 2.75
N TYR A 509 -2.04 32.14 3.55
CA TYR A 509 -1.67 32.08 4.96
C TYR A 509 -0.15 32.15 5.13
N THR A 510 0.59 31.41 4.30
CA THR A 510 2.07 31.40 4.33
C THR A 510 2.65 32.78 4.02
N ILE A 511 2.07 33.53 3.07
CA ILE A 511 2.48 34.91 2.76
C ILE A 511 2.11 35.84 3.93
N THR A 512 0.90 35.69 4.47
CA THR A 512 0.38 36.56 5.54
C THR A 512 1.19 36.43 6.83
N GLU A 513 1.38 35.20 7.32
CA GLU A 513 1.98 34.91 8.63
C GLU A 513 3.46 34.53 8.56
N GLY A 514 4.01 34.36 7.35
CA GLY A 514 5.38 33.88 7.17
C GLY A 514 5.58 32.46 7.71
N ARG A 515 6.83 32.15 8.05
CA ARG A 515 7.19 30.90 8.72
C ARG A 515 8.05 31.22 9.93
N ASN A 516 7.46 31.12 11.11
CA ASN A 516 8.17 31.37 12.37
C ASN A 516 9.46 30.54 12.48
N ASN A 517 10.50 31.14 13.07
CA ASN A 517 11.83 30.55 13.22
C ASN A 517 12.51 30.17 11.89
N THR A 518 12.19 30.89 10.81
CA THR A 518 12.85 30.77 9.52
C THR A 518 13.09 32.17 8.92
N PRO A 519 13.92 32.29 7.87
CA PRO A 519 14.10 33.55 7.14
C PRO A 519 12.87 34.04 6.36
N MET A 520 11.74 33.31 6.31
CA MET A 520 10.54 33.75 5.58
C MET A 520 9.64 34.63 6.48
N PRO A 521 9.65 35.97 6.30
CA PRO A 521 8.93 36.89 7.18
C PRO A 521 7.41 36.86 6.92
N ALA A 522 6.66 37.41 7.88
CA ALA A 522 5.25 37.73 7.69
C ALA A 522 5.11 39.00 6.84
N PHE A 523 4.13 39.03 5.93
CA PHE A 523 3.85 40.21 5.10
C PHE A 523 2.58 40.96 5.49
N LYS A 524 1.81 40.47 6.48
CA LYS A 524 0.56 41.12 6.93
C LYS A 524 0.72 42.57 7.39
N ASP A 525 1.91 42.96 7.84
CA ASP A 525 2.21 44.32 8.30
C ASP A 525 2.74 45.22 7.17
N ASN A 526 3.10 44.64 6.03
CA ASN A 526 3.73 45.35 4.90
C ASN A 526 2.89 45.34 3.62
N LEU A 527 1.93 44.42 3.50
CA LEU A 527 1.06 44.25 2.34
C LEU A 527 -0.40 44.18 2.79
N SER A 528 -1.27 44.87 2.06
CA SER A 528 -2.71 44.79 2.24
C SER A 528 -3.25 43.41 1.86
N LYS A 529 -4.47 43.07 2.32
CA LYS A 529 -5.16 41.83 1.93
C LYS A 529 -5.32 41.69 0.41
N VAL A 530 -5.56 42.80 -0.29
CA VAL A 530 -5.70 42.82 -1.76
C VAL A 530 -4.38 42.46 -2.43
N GLU A 531 -3.26 42.98 -1.94
CA GLU A 531 -1.91 42.67 -2.44
C GLU A 531 -1.50 41.22 -2.15
N ILE A 532 -1.82 40.69 -0.97
CA ILE A 532 -1.59 39.28 -0.64
C ILE A 532 -2.43 38.35 -1.52
N ASN A 533 -3.70 38.71 -1.79
CA ASN A 533 -4.53 37.97 -2.73
C ASN A 533 -3.98 38.03 -4.15
N ALA A 534 -3.46 39.19 -4.58
CA ALA A 534 -2.80 39.35 -5.88
C ALA A 534 -1.55 38.46 -6.00
N LEU A 535 -0.69 38.41 -4.97
CA LEU A 535 0.45 37.48 -4.90
C LEU A 535 -0.01 36.02 -5.01
N THR A 536 -1.04 35.63 -4.26
CA THR A 536 -1.60 34.27 -4.28
C THR A 536 -2.10 33.91 -5.69
N ALA A 537 -2.88 34.79 -6.31
CA ALA A 537 -3.38 34.63 -7.68
C ALA A 537 -2.24 34.54 -8.70
N PHE A 538 -1.17 35.32 -8.54
CA PHE A 538 0.02 35.23 -9.38
C PHE A 538 0.72 33.87 -9.25
N LEU A 539 0.96 33.38 -8.02
CA LEU A 539 1.52 32.04 -7.80
C LEU A 539 0.64 30.97 -8.47
N ARG A 540 -0.68 31.06 -8.27
CA ARG A 540 -1.66 30.13 -8.86
C ARG A 540 -1.67 30.16 -10.38
N SER A 541 -1.50 31.33 -10.99
CA SER A 541 -1.46 31.48 -12.46
C SER A 541 -0.31 30.70 -13.12
N ARG A 542 0.71 30.28 -12.35
CA ARG A 542 1.85 29.48 -12.81
C ARG A 542 1.63 27.97 -12.69
N ALA A 543 0.48 27.51 -12.21
CA ALA A 543 0.19 26.09 -12.08
C ALA A 543 0.11 25.42 -13.47
N SER A 544 0.90 24.37 -13.69
CA SER A 544 1.04 23.70 -14.98
C SER A 544 0.22 22.40 -15.12
N GLY A 545 -0.83 22.22 -14.30
CA GLY A 545 -1.68 21.02 -14.33
C GLY A 545 -0.96 19.72 -13.96
N TRP A 546 -0.06 19.78 -12.97
CA TRP A 546 0.67 18.59 -12.49
C TRP A 546 -0.28 17.49 -12.03
N ASN A 547 0.02 16.26 -12.45
CA ASN A 547 -0.62 15.04 -11.96
C ASN A 547 0.40 14.19 -11.22
N ALA A 548 -0.07 13.42 -10.24
CA ALA A 548 0.76 12.45 -9.54
C ALA A 548 1.40 11.48 -10.56
N PRO A 549 2.74 11.36 -10.59
CA PRO A 549 3.41 10.47 -11.53
C PRO A 549 3.11 9.00 -11.18
N GLU A 550 2.92 8.18 -12.21
CA GLU A 550 2.87 6.73 -12.05
C GLU A 550 4.17 6.22 -11.41
N ALA A 551 4.07 5.11 -10.66
CA ALA A 551 5.22 4.44 -10.08
C ALA A 551 6.17 4.01 -11.20
N VAL A 552 7.33 4.68 -11.28
CA VAL A 552 8.35 4.32 -12.25
C VAL A 552 9.14 3.15 -11.68
N THR A 553 9.17 2.02 -12.39
CA THR A 553 9.94 0.84 -12.01
C THR A 553 10.89 0.46 -13.13
N ILE A 554 12.17 0.43 -12.80
CA ILE A 554 13.22 -0.09 -13.68
C ILE A 554 13.94 -1.24 -13.01
N LYS A 555 14.44 -2.15 -13.85
CA LYS A 555 15.31 -3.21 -13.39
C LYS A 555 16.61 -2.61 -12.92
N GLU A 556 16.93 -2.85 -11.65
CA GLU A 556 18.24 -2.46 -11.10
C GLU A 556 19.36 -3.22 -11.80
N PRO A 557 20.54 -2.60 -11.96
CA PRO A 557 21.72 -3.31 -12.43
C PRO A 557 22.02 -4.49 -11.50
N LEU A 558 22.48 -5.61 -12.07
CA LEU A 558 22.95 -6.74 -11.27
C LEU A 558 24.38 -6.46 -10.80
N PRO A 559 24.86 -7.06 -9.69
CA PRO A 559 26.23 -6.87 -9.20
C PRO A 559 27.33 -7.04 -10.26
N LYS A 560 27.15 -8.01 -11.16
CA LYS A 560 28.06 -8.25 -12.30
C LYS A 560 28.18 -7.08 -13.29
N ASP A 561 27.20 -6.17 -13.29
CA ASP A 561 27.08 -5.03 -14.19
C ASP A 561 27.43 -3.69 -13.50
N TYR A 562 27.84 -3.71 -12.23
CA TYR A 562 28.17 -2.48 -11.46
C TYR A 562 29.42 -1.76 -11.98
N VAL A 563 30.40 -2.53 -12.47
CA VAL A 563 31.65 -1.97 -12.98
C VAL A 563 31.47 -1.59 -14.43
N LEU A 564 31.41 -0.29 -14.70
CA LEU A 564 31.44 0.21 -16.07
C LEU A 564 32.84 -0.02 -16.64
N ASN A 565 32.91 -0.61 -17.83
CA ASN A 565 34.16 -0.87 -18.56
C ASN A 565 35.21 -1.66 -17.74
N PRO A 566 34.91 -2.88 -17.27
CA PRO A 566 35.73 -3.60 -16.30
C PRO A 566 37.15 -3.95 -16.81
N THR A 567 37.36 -4.00 -18.12
CA THR A 567 38.67 -4.30 -18.75
C THR A 567 39.57 -3.07 -18.90
N ARG A 568 39.06 -1.87 -18.60
CA ARG A 568 39.76 -0.60 -18.80
C ARG A 568 40.48 -0.15 -17.52
N LYS A 569 41.29 0.90 -17.62
CA LYS A 569 41.96 1.50 -16.46
C LYS A 569 41.01 2.44 -15.71
N ALA A 570 41.15 2.51 -14.39
CA ALA A 570 40.44 3.47 -13.58
C ALA A 570 40.93 4.91 -13.88
N PRO A 571 40.05 5.92 -13.83
CA PRO A 571 40.44 7.30 -14.06
C PRO A 571 41.28 7.85 -12.90
N LYS A 572 42.18 8.80 -13.21
CA LYS A 572 42.91 9.57 -12.20
C LYS A 572 42.28 10.96 -12.07
N PHE A 573 41.51 11.18 -11.02
CA PHE A 573 40.88 12.47 -10.76
C PHE A 573 41.78 13.41 -9.96
N ALA A 574 41.74 14.69 -10.29
CA ALA A 574 42.20 15.76 -9.42
C ALA A 574 41.09 16.03 -8.39
N LEU A 575 41.24 15.43 -7.20
CA LEU A 575 40.25 15.52 -6.12
C LEU A 575 40.48 16.76 -5.27
N ARG A 576 39.44 17.59 -5.11
CA ARG A 576 39.43 18.65 -4.08
C ARG A 576 39.27 18.00 -2.71
N GLU A 577 40.10 18.39 -1.75
CA GLU A 577 40.11 17.84 -0.39
C GLU A 577 40.23 16.31 -0.33
N ASN A 578 40.88 15.69 -1.32
CA ASN A 578 41.00 14.23 -1.45
C ASN A 578 39.65 13.48 -1.43
N LEU A 579 38.58 14.16 -1.84
CA LEU A 579 37.22 13.61 -1.78
C LEU A 579 36.35 14.02 -2.97
N TYR A 580 36.36 15.29 -3.37
CA TYR A 580 35.39 15.80 -4.34
C TYR A 580 35.95 15.79 -5.76
N VAL A 581 35.17 15.25 -6.70
CA VAL A 581 35.43 15.26 -8.14
C VAL A 581 34.36 16.09 -8.85
N SER A 582 34.76 16.89 -9.83
CA SER A 582 33.81 17.73 -10.58
C SER A 582 33.04 16.94 -11.65
N ALA A 583 31.83 17.40 -11.97
CA ALA A 583 30.99 16.84 -13.03
C ALA A 583 31.71 16.75 -14.37
N VAL A 584 32.58 17.73 -14.67
CA VAL A 584 33.40 17.76 -15.89
C VAL A 584 34.37 16.58 -15.94
N GLN A 585 35.06 16.29 -14.83
CA GLN A 585 36.01 15.17 -14.75
C GLN A 585 35.29 13.82 -14.86
N VAL A 586 34.16 13.65 -14.16
CA VAL A 586 33.35 12.42 -14.24
C VAL A 586 32.80 12.22 -15.65
N ARG A 587 32.29 13.27 -16.29
CA ARG A 587 31.79 13.21 -17.68
C ARG A 587 32.88 12.78 -18.65
N LYS A 588 34.08 13.36 -18.54
CA LYS A 588 35.24 12.99 -19.35
C LYS A 588 35.62 11.52 -19.16
N ALA A 589 35.69 11.04 -17.92
CA ALA A 589 35.99 9.64 -17.62
C ALA A 589 34.97 8.67 -18.24
N LEU A 590 33.68 9.03 -18.23
CA LEU A 590 32.64 8.24 -18.89
C LEU A 590 32.76 8.26 -20.42
N GLN A 591 33.14 9.39 -21.03
CA GLN A 591 33.39 9.45 -22.48
C GLN A 591 34.61 8.62 -22.91
N GLU A 592 35.61 8.54 -22.05
CA GLU A 592 36.84 7.75 -22.29
C GLU A 592 36.68 6.26 -21.95
N ASN A 593 35.46 5.82 -21.60
CA ASN A 593 35.15 4.46 -21.18
C ASN A 593 36.06 3.98 -20.04
N ALA A 594 36.29 4.83 -19.03
CA ALA A 594 37.12 4.48 -17.88
C ALA A 594 36.44 3.41 -17.01
N ARG A 595 37.25 2.66 -16.26
CA ARG A 595 36.76 1.66 -15.29
C ARG A 595 36.27 2.36 -14.02
N ILE A 596 34.95 2.40 -13.83
CA ILE A 596 34.31 3.20 -12.77
C ILE A 596 33.03 2.52 -12.28
N VAL A 597 32.71 2.70 -11.01
CA VAL A 597 31.38 2.42 -10.42
C VAL A 597 30.75 3.77 -10.07
N ILE A 598 29.49 3.97 -10.45
CA ILE A 598 28.72 5.16 -10.07
C ILE A 598 27.61 4.74 -9.12
N LEU A 599 27.55 5.36 -7.95
CA LEU A 599 26.53 5.09 -6.94
C LEU A 599 25.63 6.32 -6.72
N ASP A 600 24.33 6.09 -6.71
CA ASP A 600 23.31 7.09 -6.37
C ASP A 600 22.91 6.96 -4.90
N ALA A 601 23.28 7.94 -4.08
CA ALA A 601 23.01 7.91 -2.64
C ALA A 601 21.59 8.37 -2.25
N ARG A 602 20.75 8.77 -3.22
CA ARG A 602 19.37 9.25 -2.95
C ARG A 602 18.43 8.08 -2.66
N SER A 603 17.13 8.37 -2.44
CA SER A 603 16.14 7.30 -2.36
C SER A 603 16.07 6.52 -3.68
N LYS A 604 15.72 5.23 -3.60
CA LYS A 604 15.52 4.39 -4.79
C LYS A 604 14.47 4.98 -5.74
N ALA A 605 13.42 5.59 -5.20
CA ALA A 605 12.45 6.37 -5.97
C ALA A 605 13.08 7.52 -6.78
N ALA A 606 14.04 8.26 -6.19
CA ALA A 606 14.76 9.31 -6.93
C ALA A 606 15.61 8.75 -8.06
N TRP A 607 16.24 7.58 -7.87
CA TRP A 607 16.97 6.88 -8.93
C TRP A 607 16.02 6.43 -10.06
N HIS A 608 14.85 5.86 -9.73
CA HIS A 608 13.82 5.54 -10.72
C HIS A 608 13.36 6.76 -11.52
N GLN A 609 13.20 7.91 -10.86
CA GLN A 609 12.78 9.15 -11.52
C GLN A 609 13.86 9.66 -12.47
N THR A 610 15.13 9.72 -12.05
CA THR A 610 16.23 10.13 -12.91
C THR A 610 17.56 9.67 -12.33
N HIS A 611 18.53 9.23 -13.12
CA HIS A 611 19.86 8.87 -12.63
C HIS A 611 20.95 9.07 -13.70
N ILE A 612 22.22 9.08 -13.31
CA ILE A 612 23.34 9.06 -14.26
C ILE A 612 23.38 7.68 -14.94
N PRO A 613 23.54 7.56 -16.27
CA PRO A 613 23.56 6.27 -16.95
C PRO A 613 24.55 5.29 -16.35
N GLY A 614 24.10 4.06 -16.08
CA GLY A 614 24.89 3.02 -15.43
C GLY A 614 25.10 3.19 -13.92
N ALA A 615 24.45 4.17 -13.28
CA ALA A 615 24.50 4.33 -11.83
C ALA A 615 23.71 3.24 -11.11
N VAL A 616 24.23 2.81 -9.96
CA VAL A 616 23.61 1.83 -9.06
C VAL A 616 22.93 2.57 -7.90
N PRO A 617 21.66 2.28 -7.57
CA PRO A 617 21.01 2.86 -6.40
C PRO A 617 21.63 2.28 -5.11
N VAL A 618 22.18 3.14 -4.25
CA VAL A 618 22.66 2.80 -2.90
C VAL A 618 22.16 3.87 -1.93
N PRO A 619 20.87 3.85 -1.56
CA PRO A 619 20.32 4.88 -0.69
C PRO A 619 21.08 5.05 0.61
N TYR A 620 21.30 6.29 1.05
CA TYR A 620 22.09 6.59 2.25
C TYR A 620 21.57 5.98 3.56
N TYR A 621 20.35 5.45 3.56
CA TYR A 621 19.69 4.78 4.70
C TYR A 621 19.72 3.26 4.58
N GLU A 622 20.32 2.72 3.52
CA GLU A 622 20.51 1.28 3.34
C GLU A 622 21.58 0.74 4.30
N GLU A 623 21.36 -0.48 4.78
CA GLU A 623 22.30 -1.13 5.68
C GLU A 623 23.56 -1.57 4.90
N PRO A 624 24.79 -1.33 5.43
CA PRO A 624 26.04 -1.57 4.70
C PRO A 624 26.16 -2.97 4.07
N ASP A 625 25.75 -4.01 4.79
CA ASP A 625 25.84 -5.41 4.37
C ASP A 625 25.03 -5.73 3.10
N LYS A 626 24.08 -4.86 2.74
CA LYS A 626 23.24 -5.04 1.54
C LYS A 626 23.98 -4.71 0.25
N PHE A 627 24.88 -3.74 0.26
CA PHE A 627 25.54 -3.27 -0.96
C PHE A 627 27.06 -3.49 -0.98
N ILE A 628 27.72 -3.58 0.19
CA ILE A 628 29.19 -3.66 0.25
C ILE A 628 29.75 -4.94 -0.40
N LYS A 629 29.05 -6.06 -0.27
CA LYS A 629 29.49 -7.34 -0.85
C LYS A 629 29.50 -7.35 -2.39
N ASP A 630 28.75 -6.45 -3.00
CA ASP A 630 28.48 -6.43 -4.45
C ASP A 630 29.35 -5.41 -5.19
N ILE A 631 30.11 -4.58 -4.47
CA ILE A 631 31.00 -3.55 -5.04
C ILE A 631 32.45 -4.05 -5.00
N PRO A 632 33.25 -3.90 -6.07
CA PRO A 632 34.66 -4.30 -6.04
C PRO A 632 35.50 -3.40 -5.14
N ASN A 633 36.30 -4.02 -4.26
CA ASN A 633 37.31 -3.33 -3.45
C ASN A 633 38.72 -3.56 -4.02
N ASP A 634 38.92 -3.14 -5.27
CA ASP A 634 40.19 -3.20 -5.99
C ASP A 634 40.60 -1.80 -6.51
N SER A 635 41.33 -1.71 -7.62
CA SER A 635 41.72 -0.42 -8.24
C SER A 635 40.56 0.40 -8.85
N THR A 636 39.33 -0.12 -8.85
CA THR A 636 38.15 0.54 -9.45
C THR A 636 37.83 1.85 -8.75
N MET A 637 37.63 2.93 -9.52
CA MET A 637 37.19 4.21 -8.96
C MET A 637 35.68 4.15 -8.67
N ILE A 638 35.28 4.49 -7.44
CA ILE A 638 33.88 4.55 -7.03
C ILE A 638 33.49 6.02 -6.86
N VAL A 639 32.58 6.51 -7.69
CA VAL A 639 32.03 7.86 -7.60
C VAL A 639 30.63 7.80 -7.04
N VAL A 640 30.38 8.53 -5.96
CA VAL A 640 29.07 8.59 -5.31
C VAL A 640 28.49 9.98 -5.48
N TYR A 641 27.21 10.09 -5.82
CA TYR A 641 26.52 11.36 -5.93
C TYR A 641 25.22 11.38 -5.14
N CYS A 642 24.71 12.59 -4.87
CA CYS A 642 23.32 12.78 -4.44
C CYS A 642 22.67 13.96 -5.18
N ALA A 643 21.49 14.41 -4.74
CA ALA A 643 20.74 15.48 -5.40
C ALA A 643 21.45 16.82 -5.27
N CYS A 644 21.80 17.15 -4.02
CA CYS A 644 22.63 18.27 -3.63
C CYS A 644 24.09 17.82 -3.46
N PRO A 645 25.03 18.73 -3.16
CA PRO A 645 26.45 18.44 -3.25
C PRO A 645 26.86 17.16 -2.50
N HIS A 646 26.68 17.11 -1.17
CA HIS A 646 27.49 16.18 -0.37
C HIS A 646 26.76 15.41 0.73
N ALA A 647 25.51 15.73 1.10
CA ALA A 647 24.95 15.20 2.35
C ALA A 647 24.76 13.67 2.34
N ALA A 648 24.04 13.13 1.35
CA ALA A 648 23.80 11.70 1.25
C ALA A 648 25.02 10.94 0.71
N SER A 649 25.71 11.49 -0.29
CA SER A 649 26.92 10.91 -0.87
C SER A 649 28.04 10.78 0.15
N SER A 650 28.23 11.76 1.06
CA SER A 650 29.22 11.65 2.14
C SER A 650 28.93 10.50 3.09
N LYS A 651 27.67 10.23 3.41
CA LYS A 651 27.31 9.12 4.29
C LYS A 651 27.68 7.76 3.67
N VAL A 652 27.43 7.60 2.38
CA VAL A 652 27.77 6.37 1.64
C VAL A 652 29.29 6.24 1.47
N VAL A 653 30.00 7.29 1.07
CA VAL A 653 31.47 7.27 0.92
C VAL A 653 32.17 7.00 2.25
N ASN A 654 31.74 7.64 3.34
CA ASN A 654 32.30 7.37 4.67
C ASN A 654 32.06 5.92 5.09
N THR A 655 30.92 5.33 4.70
CA THR A 655 30.66 3.92 4.93
C THR A 655 31.61 3.03 4.12
N LEU A 656 31.76 3.26 2.82
CA LEU A 656 32.73 2.55 1.99
C LEU A 656 34.16 2.65 2.55
N ARG A 657 34.63 3.85 2.91
CA ARG A 657 35.96 4.05 3.47
C ARG A 657 36.17 3.28 4.79
N ARG A 658 35.17 3.21 5.66
CA ARG A 658 35.22 2.38 6.90
C ARG A 658 35.37 0.89 6.63
N PHE A 659 34.86 0.41 5.50
CA PHE A 659 35.02 -0.98 5.05
C PHE A 659 36.24 -1.19 4.13
N GLY A 660 37.17 -0.22 4.11
CA GLY A 660 38.48 -0.37 3.46
C GLY A 660 38.55 0.03 1.99
N TYR A 661 37.50 0.64 1.43
CA TYR A 661 37.50 1.12 0.05
C TYR A 661 38.35 2.38 -0.11
N LYS A 662 39.50 2.24 -0.78
CA LYS A 662 40.50 3.31 -0.91
C LYS A 662 40.22 4.27 -2.08
N HIS A 663 39.57 3.79 -3.13
CA HIS A 663 39.36 4.53 -4.38
C HIS A 663 37.93 5.07 -4.46
N THR A 664 37.64 6.09 -3.65
CA THR A 664 36.30 6.69 -3.53
C THR A 664 36.34 8.20 -3.73
N ALA A 665 35.35 8.73 -4.45
CA ALA A 665 35.15 10.16 -4.66
C ALA A 665 33.65 10.52 -4.61
N ILE A 666 33.36 11.78 -4.28
CA ILE A 666 32.01 12.37 -4.31
C ILE A 666 31.91 13.29 -5.52
N LEU A 667 30.87 13.15 -6.33
CA LEU A 667 30.53 14.16 -7.34
C LEU A 667 30.12 15.45 -6.63
N ASP A 668 30.97 16.48 -6.71
CA ASP A 668 30.88 17.73 -5.93
C ASP A 668 29.52 18.42 -6.15
N GLU A 669 29.08 18.51 -7.40
CA GLU A 669 27.89 19.31 -7.74
C GLU A 669 26.56 18.55 -7.61
N GLY A 670 26.61 17.22 -7.51
CA GLY A 670 25.41 16.36 -7.53
C GLY A 670 24.70 16.27 -8.90
N ILE A 671 23.62 15.48 -8.95
CA ILE A 671 22.90 15.19 -10.21
C ILE A 671 22.06 16.37 -10.71
N LEU A 672 21.62 17.28 -9.84
CA LEU A 672 20.84 18.44 -10.29
C LEU A 672 21.68 19.35 -11.19
N VAL A 673 22.92 19.64 -10.79
CA VAL A 673 23.87 20.42 -11.62
C VAL A 673 24.33 19.60 -12.83
N TRP A 674 24.51 18.28 -12.70
CA TRP A 674 24.78 17.40 -13.84
C TRP A 674 23.73 17.55 -14.95
N ALA A 675 22.45 17.51 -14.59
CA ALA A 675 21.34 17.68 -15.52
C ALA A 675 21.27 19.11 -16.09
N GLN A 676 21.50 20.14 -15.27
CA GLN A 676 21.54 21.55 -15.72
C GLN A 676 22.65 21.80 -16.76
N ARG A 677 23.76 21.06 -16.69
CA ARG A 677 24.85 21.10 -17.68
C ARG A 677 24.51 20.37 -18.98
N GLY A 678 23.32 19.78 -19.11
CA GLY A 678 22.91 19.01 -20.28
C GLY A 678 23.61 17.66 -20.42
N TYR A 679 24.18 17.13 -19.32
CA TYR A 679 24.81 15.81 -19.35
C TYR A 679 23.76 14.69 -19.34
N PRO A 680 24.08 13.50 -19.91
CA PRO A 680 23.12 12.42 -20.04
C PRO A 680 22.55 11.96 -18.70
N VAL A 681 21.23 11.75 -18.67
CA VAL A 681 20.49 11.12 -17.57
C VAL A 681 19.55 10.06 -18.14
N GLU A 682 19.30 9.02 -17.35
CA GLU A 682 18.30 8.00 -17.63
C GLU A 682 17.07 8.21 -16.74
N PHE A 683 15.92 7.79 -17.24
CA PHE A 683 14.62 7.86 -16.56
C PHE A 683 14.03 6.46 -16.58
N GLY A 684 13.33 6.07 -15.51
CA GLY A 684 12.85 4.70 -15.40
C GLY A 684 11.62 4.33 -16.23
N GLN A 685 11.28 5.07 -17.28
CA GLN A 685 10.22 4.65 -18.19
C GLN A 685 10.82 3.82 -19.33
N ASP A 686 10.31 2.59 -19.46
CA ASP A 686 10.59 1.72 -20.60
C ASP A 686 10.43 2.52 -21.91
N SER A 687 11.46 2.47 -22.75
CA SER A 687 11.69 3.32 -23.93
C SER A 687 10.60 3.32 -25.03
N LYS A 688 9.42 2.75 -24.75
CA LYS A 688 8.28 2.60 -25.67
C LYS A 688 7.29 3.76 -25.68
N LYS A 689 7.54 4.85 -24.96
CA LYS A 689 6.76 6.09 -25.07
C LYS A 689 7.66 7.32 -25.26
N LYS A 690 8.51 7.30 -26.28
CA LYS A 690 8.74 8.53 -27.06
C LYS A 690 7.74 8.50 -28.22
N LYS A 691 6.62 9.21 -28.07
CA LYS A 691 5.87 9.70 -29.21
C LYS A 691 6.19 11.17 -29.35
#